data_AF-A0A6B2KXZ6-F1
#
_entry.id   AF-A0A6B2KXZ6-F1
#
_cell.length_a   1.000
_cell.length_b   1.000
_cell.length_c   1.000
_cell.angle_alpha   90.00
_cell.angle_beta   90.00
_cell.angle_gamma   90.00
#
_symmetry.space_group_name_H-M   'P 1'
#
loop_
_entity.id
_entity.type
_entity.pdbx_description
1 polymer ?
#
loop_
_entity_poly.entity_id
_entity_poly.type
_entity_poly.pdbx_seq_one_letter_code
_entity_poly.pdbx_strand_id
1 'polypeptide(L)'
;MKEDRCYNLAFENTPYCEEHLHSSDDIISQPSQLEKRPQQVRKENLSSDAKSTSLDSIERPKDVNSDVLNSEDVEEAVREDIEPELEEETAILEEIFEMDFDGQIGRDDESEDLGEEGKEGEVQPNQKCDCSKWSWEMPIDKRWEQIHVLKDLDLQKLKTVLKSLEDQLKDLQHRYHESKVQTKAELYQEKRIVGGTITGCIARLEEIRAARPFALVIEEASEVLEPLLVASFTNFTKKLELIGDHKQLRPLIDNYELATYKKLNISLFERLVTSKTVPTDVLSVQRRMRPNICNLIRPHYTDELKDHEVCFKRVLPESVPGRWNWASNGREVPGISPHLFFWSHSGRQTKSYVGLSQINIQEGNMVFHLVRYLLNCGVPMKSIAVLSPYSGQIKIIKDHLEQYQDVIISTVDKFQGNEADIIIISTVVDDNSKTPFLKEKNRIIVLLSRARIGMYILGNRSYFSKYNKDLLDELEKPSISDSVIETNFPFTGPRIGDKLPLCCPIHRKTTKLVGSTEPLKLGFCEEPCDHVLPCKHLCNIRCHVQGDHKSKCDVLLDSPCPQHPKKFNCDSVQSYKEALKRYVCKEIEMIQYPCLHTHPVECHMLKRLQSPADFPICNLLSDLPIQYPDCKHYLYCRCHQYKKYKDSPSSLTPCQEDVAYLPPCKHETKVKCYNKKAYEQGEPFNCCEKLNIKLPRCGHSATVYCHIAAKLKLWKGKSCKGGVVYEGGEYGPIDTRCDQITKFIRQCGHIEELPCKEAFHKASYPDKCVALKLMKNPECEHEVEVPCYEEREFEAFSFIKGNKLSVSCVKDVIILRDCGHKITVKCCDRNLLSPCEDVQICESP
;
A
#
# COMPACT_ATOMS: atom_id res chain seq x y z
N MET A 1 20.16 -51.32 11.62
CA MET A 1 18.98 -52.20 11.70
C MET A 1 18.06 -51.77 10.56
N LYS A 2 17.82 -52.62 9.56
CA LYS A 2 16.90 -53.79 9.57
C LYS A 2 15.44 -53.29 9.66
N GLU A 3 14.70 -53.34 8.54
CA GLU A 3 13.80 -54.46 8.12
C GLU A 3 12.40 -54.33 8.78
N ASP A 4 11.27 -54.69 8.17
CA ASP A 4 10.84 -54.81 6.76
C ASP A 4 9.31 -55.15 6.77
N ARG A 5 8.68 -55.41 5.61
CA ARG A 5 7.29 -55.94 5.41
C ARG A 5 6.16 -54.91 5.68
N CYS A 6 5.19 -54.64 4.80
CA CYS A 6 4.79 -55.18 3.49
C CYS A 6 4.02 -56.53 3.45
N TYR A 7 2.70 -56.43 3.23
CA TYR A 7 1.72 -57.42 2.69
C TYR A 7 0.44 -56.59 2.37
N ASN A 8 -0.15 -56.43 1.16
CA ASN A 8 0.01 -56.95 -0.22
C ASN A 8 -0.94 -58.09 -0.64
N LEU A 9 -1.42 -58.03 -1.91
CA LEU A 9 -2.34 -58.93 -2.65
C LEU A 9 -3.83 -58.87 -2.23
N ALA A 10 -4.85 -59.01 -3.09
CA ALA A 10 -5.02 -58.98 -4.57
C ALA A 10 -6.55 -58.81 -4.88
N PHE A 11 -7.18 -58.91 -6.07
CA PHE A 11 -6.83 -59.45 -7.40
C PHE A 11 -7.54 -58.66 -8.55
N GLU A 12 -7.76 -59.28 -9.71
CA GLU A 12 -8.12 -58.72 -11.04
C GLU A 12 -9.62 -58.72 -11.41
N ASN A 13 -10.03 -57.87 -12.38
CA ASN A 13 -10.46 -58.28 -13.74
C ASN A 13 -10.79 -57.09 -14.70
N THR A 14 -10.52 -57.26 -16.01
CA THR A 14 -10.89 -56.37 -17.15
C THR A 14 -11.37 -57.22 -18.35
N PRO A 15 -12.09 -56.67 -19.36
CA PRO A 15 -11.52 -56.07 -20.61
C PRO A 15 -12.19 -54.73 -21.04
N TYR A 16 -11.63 -53.83 -21.90
CA TYR A 16 -11.56 -53.78 -23.40
C TYR A 16 -12.93 -53.90 -24.14
N CYS A 17 -13.27 -53.24 -25.27
CA CYS A 17 -12.57 -52.56 -26.41
C CYS A 17 -13.45 -51.38 -26.99
N GLU A 18 -12.95 -50.30 -27.62
CA GLU A 18 -12.76 -50.02 -29.09
C GLU A 18 -14.06 -50.03 -29.97
N GLU A 19 -14.28 -49.24 -31.06
CA GLU A 19 -13.56 -48.15 -31.77
C GLU A 19 -14.47 -47.36 -32.79
N HIS A 20 -13.88 -46.40 -33.54
CA HIS A 20 -14.24 -45.87 -34.90
C HIS A 20 -15.40 -44.86 -35.17
N LEU A 21 -14.99 -43.60 -35.44
CA LEU A 21 -15.12 -42.81 -36.70
C LEU A 21 -16.22 -43.11 -37.77
N HIS A 22 -16.81 -42.02 -38.32
CA HIS A 22 -16.84 -41.73 -39.78
C HIS A 22 -17.14 -40.24 -40.08
N SER A 23 -17.03 -39.80 -41.35
CA SER A 23 -16.82 -38.40 -41.77
C SER A 23 -17.53 -37.98 -43.08
N SER A 24 -17.90 -36.69 -43.18
CA SER A 24 -18.34 -35.93 -44.39
C SER A 24 -18.61 -34.45 -43.99
N ASP A 25 -18.72 -33.39 -44.80
CA ASP A 25 -18.27 -32.91 -46.15
C ASP A 25 -18.91 -31.48 -46.32
N ASP A 26 -18.53 -30.49 -47.14
CA ASP A 26 -17.32 -30.06 -47.89
C ASP A 26 -17.64 -28.60 -48.44
N ILE A 27 -16.90 -28.09 -49.44
CA ILE A 27 -17.30 -27.11 -50.50
C ILE A 27 -16.94 -25.59 -50.33
N ILE A 28 -15.79 -25.23 -50.95
CA ILE A 28 -15.54 -24.12 -51.93
C ILE A 28 -15.14 -22.64 -51.51
N SER A 29 -13.89 -22.28 -51.88
CA SER A 29 -13.36 -20.98 -52.45
C SER A 29 -12.78 -19.80 -51.61
N GLN A 30 -11.98 -18.95 -52.31
CA GLN A 30 -11.11 -17.80 -51.94
C GLN A 30 -11.40 -16.59 -52.90
N PRO A 31 -10.70 -15.40 -52.94
CA PRO A 31 -9.59 -14.78 -52.17
C PRO A 31 -10.04 -13.44 -51.51
N SER A 32 -9.35 -12.28 -51.35
CA SER A 32 -8.02 -11.64 -51.66
C SER A 32 -7.84 -10.44 -50.67
N GLN A 33 -6.67 -9.88 -50.26
CA GLN A 33 -5.33 -9.53 -50.82
C GLN A 33 -5.18 -8.10 -51.42
N LEU A 34 -4.01 -7.48 -51.14
CA LEU A 34 -3.50 -6.12 -51.53
C LEU A 34 -4.06 -4.86 -50.79
N GLU A 35 -3.34 -3.73 -50.64
CA GLU A 35 -1.93 -3.51 -50.21
C GLU A 35 -1.58 -2.01 -49.89
N LYS A 36 -0.48 -1.80 -49.13
CA LYS A 36 0.47 -0.65 -49.12
C LYS A 36 0.12 0.73 -48.48
N ARG A 37 1.22 1.46 -48.21
CA ARG A 37 1.45 2.72 -47.44
C ARG A 37 1.83 3.89 -48.41
N PRO A 38 2.48 5.01 -47.96
CA PRO A 38 2.00 6.17 -47.16
C PRO A 38 2.30 7.52 -47.88
N GLN A 39 2.11 8.69 -47.23
CA GLN A 39 2.96 9.87 -47.50
C GLN A 39 2.99 10.94 -46.38
N GLN A 40 3.96 11.85 -46.47
CA GLN A 40 4.18 13.03 -45.61
C GLN A 40 4.06 14.33 -46.43
N VAL A 41 3.80 15.46 -45.77
CA VAL A 41 4.27 16.87 -46.03
C VAL A 41 3.36 17.79 -45.18
N ARG A 42 3.75 18.76 -44.32
CA ARG A 42 4.94 19.61 -44.05
C ARG A 42 4.74 21.07 -44.56
N LYS A 43 4.96 22.06 -43.66
CA LYS A 43 4.84 23.54 -43.85
C LYS A 43 3.38 24.06 -43.93
N GLU A 44 3.09 25.34 -43.68
CA GLU A 44 3.96 26.53 -43.53
C GLU A 44 3.52 27.47 -42.37
N ASN A 45 4.29 28.52 -42.08
CA ASN A 45 4.04 29.52 -41.03
C ASN A 45 3.09 30.65 -41.50
N LEU A 46 2.51 31.40 -40.55
CA LEU A 46 2.30 32.85 -40.69
C LEU A 46 2.23 33.55 -39.32
N SER A 47 2.53 34.85 -39.30
CA SER A 47 2.77 35.67 -38.10
C SER A 47 2.21 37.08 -38.26
N SER A 48 1.68 37.67 -37.18
CA SER A 48 1.48 39.12 -37.08
C SER A 48 1.28 39.58 -35.63
N ASP A 49 1.91 40.70 -35.27
CA ASP A 49 1.79 41.38 -33.98
C ASP A 49 0.44 42.13 -33.82
N ALA A 50 0.02 42.41 -32.58
CA ALA A 50 -0.01 43.80 -32.06
C ALA A 50 -0.69 43.97 -30.68
N LYS A 51 -0.11 44.90 -29.92
CA LYS A 51 -0.50 45.47 -28.62
C LYS A 51 -1.98 45.86 -28.48
N SER A 52 -2.53 45.75 -27.26
CA SER A 52 -3.10 46.91 -26.53
C SER A 52 -3.47 46.54 -25.07
N THR A 53 -3.87 47.53 -24.28
CA THR A 53 -3.99 47.51 -22.81
C THR A 53 -5.42 47.70 -22.31
N SER A 54 -5.79 47.02 -21.23
CA SER A 54 -6.78 47.50 -20.24
C SER A 54 -6.67 46.74 -18.91
N LEU A 55 -7.36 47.23 -17.88
CA LEU A 55 -7.33 46.77 -16.48
C LEU A 55 -8.72 46.26 -16.03
N ASP A 56 -8.69 45.56 -14.89
CA ASP A 56 -9.77 45.33 -13.91
C ASP A 56 -10.96 44.38 -14.18
N SER A 57 -11.44 43.83 -13.05
CA SER A 57 -12.75 43.19 -12.79
C SER A 57 -12.91 41.67 -12.98
N ILE A 58 -12.66 40.95 -11.88
CA ILE A 58 -13.58 40.03 -11.18
C ILE A 58 -14.44 39.06 -12.03
N GLU A 59 -14.22 37.75 -11.83
CA GLU A 59 -15.31 36.81 -11.44
C GLU A 59 -14.77 35.51 -10.80
N ARG A 60 -15.64 34.75 -10.10
CA ARG A 60 -15.31 33.48 -9.41
C ARG A 60 -16.10 32.30 -9.98
N PRO A 61 -15.52 31.10 -9.94
CA PRO A 61 -16.19 29.92 -9.36
C PRO A 61 -15.54 29.57 -8.00
N LYS A 62 -16.22 29.11 -6.94
CA LYS A 62 -17.41 28.25 -6.77
C LYS A 62 -17.26 26.81 -7.28
N ASP A 63 -17.54 25.78 -6.51
CA ASP A 63 -17.70 25.62 -5.04
C ASP A 63 -17.27 24.15 -4.74
N VAL A 64 -16.65 23.86 -3.60
CA VAL A 64 -16.39 22.48 -3.11
C VAL A 64 -16.72 22.44 -1.62
N ASN A 65 -17.47 21.43 -1.18
CA ASN A 65 -18.06 21.40 0.15
C ASN A 65 -17.02 21.34 1.27
N SER A 66 -17.31 22.07 2.34
CA SER A 66 -16.70 21.94 3.66
C SER A 66 -17.49 20.91 4.49
N ASP A 67 -16.88 19.78 4.82
CA ASP A 67 -17.25 19.03 6.03
C ASP A 67 -16.42 19.58 7.20
N VAL A 68 -17.08 19.80 8.34
CA VAL A 68 -16.50 20.51 9.49
C VAL A 68 -15.83 19.52 10.44
N LEU A 69 -14.56 19.76 10.75
CA LEU A 69 -13.94 19.33 11.99
C LEU A 69 -13.71 20.58 12.84
N ASN A 70 -14.03 20.51 14.13
CA ASN A 70 -13.95 21.67 15.02
C ASN A 70 -12.49 22.08 15.23
N SER A 71 -12.26 23.39 15.31
CA SER A 71 -10.92 23.96 15.52
C SER A 71 -10.46 23.92 16.98
N GLU A 72 -11.32 23.53 17.92
CA GLU A 72 -11.04 23.53 19.36
C GLU A 72 -10.31 22.25 19.78
N ASP A 73 -10.72 21.07 19.28
CA ASP A 73 -10.10 19.76 19.55
C ASP A 73 -8.62 19.65 19.12
N VAL A 74 -8.14 20.59 18.29
CA VAL A 74 -6.77 20.63 17.76
C VAL A 74 -5.86 21.59 18.55
N GLU A 75 -6.41 22.53 19.32
CA GLU A 75 -5.63 23.44 20.17
C GLU A 75 -5.30 22.87 21.55
N GLU A 76 -5.94 21.77 21.95
CA GLU A 76 -5.65 21.06 23.21
C GLU A 76 -4.54 20.02 22.99
N ALA A 77 -4.66 19.18 21.96
CA ALA A 77 -3.68 18.13 21.60
C ALA A 77 -2.30 18.64 21.12
N VAL A 78 -2.09 19.96 21.00
CA VAL A 78 -0.80 20.58 20.66
C VAL A 78 -0.16 21.28 21.87
N ARG A 79 -0.89 21.45 22.98
CA ARG A 79 -0.37 22.04 24.23
C ARG A 79 0.41 21.04 25.09
N GLU A 80 -0.10 19.81 25.23
CA GLU A 80 0.47 18.78 26.11
C GLU A 80 1.95 18.42 25.80
N ASP A 81 2.42 18.65 24.57
CA ASP A 81 3.74 18.23 24.06
C ASP A 81 4.83 19.35 24.08
N ILE A 82 4.53 20.57 24.55
CA ILE A 82 5.42 21.75 24.40
C ILE A 82 5.77 22.47 25.71
N GLU A 83 4.88 22.52 26.69
CA GLU A 83 5.02 23.39 27.87
C GLU A 83 5.82 22.87 29.10
N PRO A 84 6.00 21.55 29.38
CA PRO A 84 6.55 21.08 30.67
C PRO A 84 7.91 21.66 31.11
N GLU A 85 8.90 21.72 30.23
CA GLU A 85 10.28 22.10 30.62
C GLU A 85 10.47 23.62 30.81
N LEU A 86 9.64 24.45 30.16
CA LEU A 86 9.73 25.91 30.29
C LEU A 86 8.83 26.45 31.41
N GLU A 87 7.63 25.89 31.59
CA GLU A 87 6.79 26.25 32.74
C GLU A 87 7.41 25.78 34.06
N GLU A 88 8.07 24.61 34.12
CA GLU A 88 8.87 24.25 35.30
C GLU A 88 10.00 25.26 35.55
N GLU A 89 10.77 25.68 34.54
CA GLU A 89 11.88 26.64 34.78
C GLU A 89 11.40 28.05 35.15
N THR A 90 10.25 28.53 34.65
CA THR A 90 9.68 29.81 35.11
C THR A 90 9.01 29.69 36.48
N ALA A 91 8.23 28.63 36.75
CA ALA A 91 7.60 28.43 38.04
C ALA A 91 8.62 28.18 39.16
N ILE A 92 9.73 27.48 38.87
CA ILE A 92 10.87 27.35 39.79
C ILE A 92 11.53 28.71 40.05
N LEU A 93 11.66 29.57 39.05
CA LEU A 93 12.20 30.91 39.25
C LEU A 93 11.23 31.79 40.07
N GLU A 94 9.92 31.66 39.88
CA GLU A 94 8.91 32.35 40.68
C GLU A 94 8.86 31.82 42.12
N GLU A 95 8.88 30.50 42.37
CA GLU A 95 9.05 29.93 43.73
C GLU A 95 10.34 30.42 44.40
N ILE A 96 11.46 30.54 43.65
CA ILE A 96 12.73 31.07 44.18
C ILE A 96 12.66 32.57 44.49
N PHE A 97 11.82 33.35 43.81
CA PHE A 97 11.60 34.77 44.10
C PHE A 97 10.55 35.03 45.20
N GLU A 98 9.60 34.11 45.42
CA GLU A 98 8.65 34.18 46.55
C GLU A 98 9.21 33.63 47.88
N MET A 99 10.33 32.89 47.87
CA MET A 99 11.03 32.46 49.09
C MET A 99 11.88 33.58 49.71
N ASP A 100 11.22 34.45 50.50
CA ASP A 100 11.75 35.47 51.43
C ASP A 100 13.31 35.57 51.55
N PHE A 101 13.96 36.36 50.69
CA PHE A 101 15.36 36.76 50.89
C PHE A 101 15.49 37.91 51.89
N ASP A 102 14.99 37.72 53.13
CA ASP A 102 15.01 38.74 54.20
C ASP A 102 16.40 38.82 54.90
N GLY A 103 17.47 38.75 54.08
CA GLY A 103 18.86 38.73 54.48
C GLY A 103 19.39 40.14 54.78
N GLN A 104 19.23 40.59 56.02
CA GLN A 104 19.67 41.92 56.49
C GLN A 104 21.14 42.21 56.18
N ILE A 105 21.39 43.12 55.22
CA ILE A 105 22.68 43.77 55.00
C ILE A 105 22.45 45.26 54.80
N GLY A 106 23.05 46.08 55.67
CA GLY A 106 23.25 47.52 55.46
C GLY A 106 21.98 48.38 55.44
N ARG A 107 21.66 49.02 56.57
CA ARG A 107 21.03 50.35 56.50
C ARG A 107 22.10 51.37 56.13
N ASP A 108 21.81 52.18 55.12
CA ASP A 108 22.24 53.58 55.06
C ASP A 108 20.97 54.40 54.79
N ASP A 109 20.78 55.51 55.50
CA ASP A 109 19.56 56.31 55.45
C ASP A 109 19.61 57.33 54.29
N GLU A 110 18.72 57.20 53.30
CA GLU A 110 18.27 58.34 52.48
C GLU A 110 16.74 58.42 52.49
N SER A 111 16.23 59.63 52.75
CA SER A 111 14.80 59.92 52.97
C SER A 111 14.19 60.63 51.76
N GLU A 112 13.05 60.13 51.27
CA GLU A 112 12.14 60.92 50.43
C GLU A 112 10.80 61.17 51.14
N ASP A 113 10.19 62.31 50.82
CA ASP A 113 9.17 63.00 51.60
C ASP A 113 7.83 63.03 50.85
N LEU A 114 6.75 62.53 51.49
CA LEU A 114 5.41 62.49 50.92
C LEU A 114 4.30 62.78 51.96
N GLY A 115 4.04 64.06 52.17
CA GLY A 115 2.68 64.60 52.33
C GLY A 115 1.98 64.45 53.70
N GLU A 116 1.89 65.56 54.45
CA GLU A 116 0.88 65.69 55.50
C GLU A 116 -0.53 65.79 54.90
N GLU A 117 -1.44 64.87 55.24
CA GLU A 117 -2.88 65.16 55.30
C GLU A 117 -3.58 64.24 56.33
N GLY A 118 -4.49 64.80 57.15
CA GLY A 118 -5.37 64.02 58.03
C GLY A 118 -4.80 63.54 59.38
N LYS A 119 -4.59 64.45 60.36
CA LYS A 119 -4.41 64.08 61.78
C LYS A 119 -5.74 63.65 62.43
N GLU A 120 -6.17 62.42 62.18
CA GLU A 120 -7.10 61.73 63.09
C GLU A 120 -6.30 61.15 64.28
N GLY A 121 -6.78 61.38 65.51
CA GLY A 121 -5.93 61.32 66.70
C GLY A 121 -5.61 59.91 67.21
N GLU A 122 -4.37 59.70 67.65
CA GLU A 122 -3.96 58.51 68.41
C GLU A 122 -4.75 58.39 69.73
N VAL A 123 -5.76 57.52 69.75
CA VAL A 123 -6.43 57.13 70.99
C VAL A 123 -5.44 56.31 71.85
N GLN A 124 -5.03 56.86 72.98
CA GLN A 124 -4.08 56.18 73.88
C GLN A 124 -4.66 54.84 74.38
N PRO A 125 -3.89 53.73 74.38
CA PRO A 125 -4.42 52.37 74.66
C PRO A 125 -5.10 52.16 76.03
N ASN A 126 -4.97 53.12 76.95
CA ASN A 126 -5.53 53.06 78.30
C ASN A 126 -6.84 53.85 78.49
N GLN A 127 -7.39 54.49 77.45
CA GLN A 127 -8.65 55.22 77.57
C GLN A 127 -9.85 54.26 77.63
N LYS A 128 -10.11 53.71 78.82
CA LYS A 128 -11.29 52.89 79.10
C LYS A 128 -12.56 53.65 78.72
N CYS A 129 -13.24 53.19 77.66
CA CYS A 129 -14.62 53.56 77.43
C CYS A 129 -15.47 52.94 78.54
N ASP A 130 -15.83 53.76 79.52
CA ASP A 130 -16.70 53.37 80.63
C ASP A 130 -18.15 53.39 80.14
N CYS A 131 -18.60 52.28 79.54
CA CYS A 131 -19.94 52.14 78.99
C CYS A 131 -21.06 52.47 80.00
N SER A 132 -20.78 52.35 81.30
CA SER A 132 -21.65 52.77 82.41
C SER A 132 -21.99 54.27 82.40
N LYS A 133 -21.22 55.08 81.65
CA LYS A 133 -21.40 56.54 81.48
C LYS A 133 -22.01 56.93 80.13
N TRP A 134 -22.31 55.98 79.24
CA TRP A 134 -23.01 56.25 77.98
C TRP A 134 -24.51 56.37 78.25
N SER A 135 -25.15 57.49 77.91
CA SER A 135 -26.60 57.66 78.03
C SER A 135 -27.21 58.40 76.85
N TRP A 136 -28.50 58.17 76.59
CA TRP A 136 -29.26 58.84 75.53
C TRP A 136 -29.40 60.36 75.73
N GLU A 137 -29.17 60.84 76.96
CA GLU A 137 -29.22 62.25 77.36
C GLU A 137 -27.94 63.02 76.94
N MET A 138 -26.88 62.29 76.58
CA MET A 138 -25.64 62.89 76.08
C MET A 138 -25.82 63.55 74.69
N PRO A 139 -25.08 64.65 74.41
CA PRO A 139 -24.94 65.19 73.06
C PRO A 139 -24.55 64.11 72.05
N ILE A 140 -25.10 64.21 70.84
CA ILE A 140 -24.97 63.16 69.81
C ILE A 140 -23.51 62.91 69.43
N ASP A 141 -22.70 63.97 69.34
CA ASP A 141 -21.28 63.90 68.98
C ASP A 141 -20.48 63.12 70.05
N LYS A 142 -20.78 63.37 71.33
CA LYS A 142 -20.15 62.66 72.46
C LYS A 142 -20.58 61.19 72.57
N ARG A 143 -21.77 60.83 72.05
CA ARG A 143 -22.17 59.41 71.91
C ARG A 143 -21.43 58.72 70.77
N TRP A 144 -21.26 59.38 69.63
CA TRP A 144 -20.45 58.86 68.53
C TRP A 144 -18.99 58.70 68.91
N GLU A 145 -18.37 59.72 69.54
CA GLU A 145 -16.98 59.68 70.03
C GLU A 145 -16.68 58.44 70.89
N GLN A 146 -17.58 58.08 71.81
CA GLN A 146 -17.43 56.86 72.62
C GLN A 146 -17.61 55.56 71.81
N ILE A 147 -18.48 55.54 70.79
CA ILE A 147 -18.67 54.40 69.88
C ILE A 147 -17.45 54.22 68.97
N HIS A 148 -16.83 55.31 68.49
CA HIS A 148 -15.57 55.28 67.75
C HIS A 148 -14.45 54.72 68.62
N VAL A 149 -14.24 55.24 69.84
CA VAL A 149 -13.23 54.71 70.78
C VAL A 149 -13.43 53.21 71.06
N LEU A 150 -14.67 52.72 71.20
CA LEU A 150 -14.94 51.28 71.35
C LEU A 150 -14.56 50.49 70.08
N LYS A 151 -15.00 50.95 68.91
CA LYS A 151 -14.69 50.35 67.61
C LYS A 151 -13.18 50.27 67.39
N ASP A 152 -12.44 51.33 67.72
CA ASP A 152 -11.00 51.42 67.48
C ASP A 152 -10.22 50.56 68.48
N LEU A 153 -10.65 50.47 69.74
CA LEU A 153 -10.10 49.52 70.72
C LEU A 153 -10.34 48.06 70.32
N ASP A 154 -11.51 47.72 69.77
CA ASP A 154 -11.78 46.36 69.29
C ASP A 154 -11.04 46.05 67.97
N LEU A 155 -10.89 47.03 67.07
CA LEU A 155 -10.02 46.92 65.89
C LEU A 155 -8.54 46.74 66.27
N GLN A 156 -8.05 47.43 67.32
CA GLN A 156 -6.69 47.23 67.84
C GLN A 156 -6.51 45.80 68.37
N LYS A 157 -7.45 45.29 69.19
CA LYS A 157 -7.42 43.90 69.67
C LYS A 157 -7.43 42.90 68.52
N LEU A 158 -8.33 43.09 67.54
CA LEU A 158 -8.42 42.22 66.37
C LEU A 158 -7.13 42.23 65.55
N LYS A 159 -6.51 43.40 65.32
CA LYS A 159 -5.19 43.51 64.68
C LYS A 159 -4.09 42.79 65.48
N THR A 160 -4.08 42.88 66.80
CA THR A 160 -3.10 42.17 67.65
C THR A 160 -3.30 40.65 67.62
N VAL A 161 -4.55 40.17 67.64
CA VAL A 161 -4.86 38.73 67.53
C VAL A 161 -4.53 38.21 66.14
N LEU A 162 -4.90 38.95 65.08
CA LEU A 162 -4.58 38.62 63.69
C LEU A 162 -3.07 38.51 63.50
N LYS A 163 -2.29 39.51 63.92
CA LYS A 163 -0.82 39.45 63.84
C LYS A 163 -0.22 38.27 64.62
N SER A 164 -0.74 37.98 65.82
CA SER A 164 -0.30 36.81 66.60
C SER A 164 -0.58 35.48 65.88
N LEU A 165 -1.67 35.40 65.11
CA LEU A 165 -1.98 34.24 64.26
C LEU A 165 -1.13 34.18 62.98
N GLU A 166 -0.81 35.32 62.38
CA GLU A 166 0.12 35.43 61.24
C GLU A 166 1.54 34.99 61.65
N ASP A 167 2.04 35.49 62.77
CA ASP A 167 3.35 35.14 63.34
C ASP A 167 3.41 33.62 63.68
N GLN A 168 2.34 33.04 64.22
CA GLN A 168 2.22 31.59 64.47
C GLN A 168 2.12 30.76 63.18
N LEU A 169 1.44 31.26 62.15
CA LEU A 169 1.32 30.59 60.86
C LEU A 169 2.68 30.52 60.17
N LYS A 170 3.45 31.63 60.18
CA LYS A 170 4.81 31.69 59.63
C LYS A 170 5.77 30.72 60.32
N ASP A 171 5.76 30.64 61.66
CA ASP A 171 6.56 29.67 62.42
C ASP A 171 6.16 28.20 62.09
N LEU A 172 4.86 27.92 61.95
CA LEU A 172 4.39 26.59 61.53
C LEU A 172 4.81 26.25 60.09
N GLN A 173 4.75 27.20 59.17
CA GLN A 173 5.21 27.04 57.78
C GLN A 173 6.72 26.78 57.71
N HIS A 174 7.52 27.58 58.43
CA HIS A 174 8.98 27.41 58.51
C HIS A 174 9.35 26.01 59.02
N ARG A 175 8.79 25.59 60.16
CA ARG A 175 9.08 24.27 60.76
C ARG A 175 8.59 23.09 59.90
N TYR A 176 7.53 23.27 59.12
CA TYR A 176 7.10 22.28 58.12
C TYR A 176 8.09 22.20 56.96
N HIS A 177 8.56 23.34 56.46
CA HIS A 177 9.54 23.41 55.37
C HIS A 177 10.91 22.83 55.78
N GLU A 178 11.43 23.17 56.96
CA GLU A 178 12.65 22.55 57.51
C GLU A 178 12.55 21.02 57.59
N SER A 179 11.40 20.49 58.01
CA SER A 179 11.14 19.05 58.09
C SER A 179 11.09 18.39 56.70
N LYS A 180 10.46 19.05 55.72
CA LYS A 180 10.41 18.65 54.30
C LYS A 180 11.82 18.63 53.68
N VAL A 181 12.64 19.65 53.98
CA VAL A 181 14.05 19.76 53.55
C VAL A 181 14.90 18.65 54.15
N GLN A 182 14.84 18.45 55.47
CA GLN A 182 15.61 17.43 56.18
C GLN A 182 15.28 16.01 55.70
N THR A 183 13.98 15.69 55.51
CA THR A 183 13.54 14.36 55.03
C THR A 183 14.09 14.04 53.64
N LYS A 184 14.10 15.02 52.73
CA LYS A 184 14.71 14.88 51.40
C LYS A 184 16.24 14.79 51.47
N ALA A 185 16.88 15.56 52.36
CA ALA A 185 18.31 15.54 52.55
C ALA A 185 18.82 14.17 53.04
N GLU A 186 18.09 13.52 53.95
CA GLU A 186 18.37 12.15 54.39
C GLU A 186 18.27 11.16 53.23
N LEU A 187 17.22 11.25 52.40
CA LEU A 187 17.07 10.44 51.19
C LEU A 187 18.26 10.62 50.23
N TYR A 188 18.81 11.84 50.09
CA TYR A 188 20.00 12.10 49.27
C TYR A 188 21.29 11.56 49.91
N GLN A 189 21.45 11.64 51.25
CA GLN A 189 22.62 11.13 51.97
C GLN A 189 22.78 9.60 51.85
N GLU A 190 21.69 8.86 51.63
CA GLU A 190 21.75 7.43 51.30
C GLU A 190 22.42 7.14 49.93
N LYS A 191 22.45 8.10 49.01
CA LYS A 191 22.83 7.86 47.60
C LYS A 191 24.31 8.18 47.38
N ARG A 192 24.98 7.34 46.59
CA ARG A 192 26.41 7.55 46.24
C ARG A 192 26.64 8.67 45.23
N ILE A 193 25.63 8.93 44.40
CA ILE A 193 25.60 9.95 43.35
C ILE A 193 24.17 10.48 43.34
N VAL A 194 24.02 11.81 43.28
CA VAL A 194 22.78 12.51 42.95
C VAL A 194 23.05 13.24 41.65
N GLY A 195 22.12 13.20 40.70
CA GLY A 195 22.25 13.82 39.38
C GLY A 195 20.95 14.48 38.95
N GLY A 196 21.07 15.56 38.18
CA GLY A 196 19.98 16.39 37.68
C GLY A 196 20.53 17.54 36.84
N THR A 197 19.65 18.34 36.23
CA THR A 197 20.06 19.60 35.55
C THR A 197 20.56 20.62 36.56
N ILE A 198 21.32 21.63 36.11
CA ILE A 198 21.79 22.71 36.99
C ILE A 198 20.60 23.47 37.62
N THR A 199 19.55 23.75 36.83
CA THR A 199 18.30 24.36 37.27
C THR A 199 17.53 23.47 38.25
N GLY A 200 17.40 22.17 37.94
CA GLY A 200 16.79 21.18 38.82
C GLY A 200 17.53 20.94 40.15
N CYS A 201 18.83 21.22 40.19
CA CYS A 201 19.62 21.24 41.44
C CYS A 201 19.44 22.55 42.22
N ILE A 202 19.32 23.69 41.54
CA ILE A 202 19.08 24.99 42.18
C ILE A 202 17.66 25.08 42.77
N ALA A 203 16.67 24.48 42.11
CA ALA A 203 15.31 24.28 42.62
C ALA A 203 15.24 23.43 43.91
N ARG A 204 16.33 22.74 44.26
CA ARG A 204 16.43 21.79 45.38
C ARG A 204 17.69 22.05 46.21
N LEU A 205 18.13 23.31 46.20
CA LEU A 205 19.45 23.73 46.68
C LEU A 205 19.58 23.62 48.20
N GLU A 206 18.50 23.79 48.95
CA GLU A 206 18.49 23.63 50.41
C GLU A 206 18.67 22.17 50.80
N GLU A 207 17.95 21.25 50.16
CA GLU A 207 18.02 19.82 50.44
C GLU A 207 19.36 19.23 49.98
N ILE A 208 19.91 19.72 48.87
CA ILE A 208 21.26 19.37 48.41
C ILE A 208 22.33 19.96 49.36
N ARG A 209 22.19 21.19 49.85
CA ARG A 209 23.08 21.77 50.88
C ARG A 209 23.02 20.99 52.19
N ALA A 210 21.84 20.57 52.61
CA ALA A 210 21.62 19.71 53.79
C ALA A 210 22.15 18.28 53.58
N ALA A 211 22.19 17.77 52.35
CA ALA A 211 22.85 16.51 51.99
C ALA A 211 24.39 16.59 52.00
N ARG A 212 24.97 17.81 51.96
CA ARG A 212 26.40 18.12 52.13
C ARG A 212 27.35 17.38 51.14
N PRO A 213 27.12 17.46 49.82
CA PRO A 213 27.98 16.82 48.82
C PRO A 213 29.42 17.37 48.88
N PHE A 214 30.38 16.48 49.13
CA PHE A 214 31.80 16.84 49.21
C PHE A 214 32.43 17.15 47.84
N ALA A 215 31.80 16.71 46.76
CA ALA A 215 32.27 16.85 45.39
C ALA A 215 31.11 17.23 44.47
N LEU A 216 31.39 18.10 43.50
CA LEU A 216 30.50 18.42 42.38
C LEU A 216 31.22 18.06 41.07
N VAL A 217 30.49 17.44 40.14
CA VAL A 217 30.96 17.13 38.79
C VAL A 217 29.95 17.72 37.81
N ILE A 218 30.41 18.58 36.91
CA ILE A 218 29.57 19.31 35.96
C ILE A 218 29.96 18.89 34.53
N GLU A 219 29.03 18.29 33.79
CA GLU A 219 29.16 18.02 32.36
C GLU A 219 28.59 19.21 31.55
N GLU A 220 29.10 19.41 30.33
CA GLU A 220 28.86 20.61 29.48
C GLU A 220 29.04 21.94 30.23
N ALA A 221 30.00 21.99 31.16
CA ALA A 221 30.31 23.15 32.02
C ALA A 221 30.68 24.44 31.25
N SER A 222 30.94 24.34 29.95
CA SER A 222 31.09 25.46 29.01
C SER A 222 29.80 26.24 28.78
N GLU A 223 28.63 25.59 28.90
CA GLU A 223 27.30 26.14 28.64
C GLU A 223 26.59 26.62 29.92
N VAL A 224 27.11 26.29 31.10
CA VAL A 224 26.53 26.70 32.40
C VAL A 224 26.90 28.15 32.75
N LEU A 225 25.88 28.98 33.04
CA LEU A 225 26.06 30.34 33.57
C LEU A 225 26.86 30.32 34.87
N GLU A 226 27.89 31.17 34.97
CA GLU A 226 28.76 31.23 36.16
C GLU A 226 27.98 31.47 37.48
N PRO A 227 26.99 32.40 37.57
CA PRO A 227 26.22 32.58 38.80
C PRO A 227 25.46 31.34 39.27
N LEU A 228 24.88 30.55 38.35
CA LEU A 228 24.13 29.32 38.67
C LEU A 228 25.05 28.25 39.26
N LEU A 229 26.24 28.09 38.67
CA LEU A 229 27.26 27.17 39.18
C LEU A 229 27.80 27.63 40.54
N VAL A 230 28.03 28.93 40.75
CA VAL A 230 28.47 29.47 42.05
C VAL A 230 27.40 29.31 43.13
N ALA A 231 26.11 29.51 42.81
CA ALA A 231 25.01 29.28 43.75
C ALA A 231 24.95 27.82 44.24
N SER A 232 25.31 26.87 43.37
CA SER A 232 25.38 25.43 43.65
C SER A 232 26.52 25.03 44.60
N PHE A 233 27.47 25.93 44.90
CA PHE A 233 28.56 25.64 45.84
C PHE A 233 28.07 25.64 47.30
N THR A 234 28.76 24.86 48.15
CA THR A 234 28.44 24.72 49.57
C THR A 234 29.71 24.80 50.41
N ASN A 235 29.58 25.12 51.71
CA ASN A 235 30.69 25.08 52.67
C ASN A 235 31.30 23.67 52.87
N PHE A 236 30.69 22.62 52.28
CA PHE A 236 31.15 21.24 52.32
C PHE A 236 31.82 20.80 51.01
N THR A 237 31.69 21.57 49.93
CA THR A 237 32.24 21.27 48.61
C THR A 237 33.77 21.42 48.61
N LYS A 238 34.47 20.28 48.56
CA LYS A 238 35.94 20.18 48.60
C LYS A 238 36.56 19.82 47.26
N LYS A 239 35.77 19.32 46.31
CA LYS A 239 36.18 18.95 44.96
C LYS A 239 35.19 19.52 43.94
N LEU A 240 35.71 20.09 42.87
CA LEU A 240 34.94 20.54 41.72
C LEU A 240 35.61 20.00 40.45
N GLU A 241 34.88 19.24 39.65
CA GLU A 241 35.32 18.79 38.32
C GLU A 241 34.40 19.41 37.27
N LEU A 242 34.99 20.15 36.33
CA LEU A 242 34.27 20.81 35.25
C LEU A 242 34.70 20.17 33.93
N ILE A 243 33.74 19.57 33.22
CA ILE A 243 33.92 18.90 31.94
C ILE A 243 33.10 19.68 30.91
N GLY A 244 33.73 20.12 29.83
CA GLY A 244 33.06 20.90 28.78
C GLY A 244 34.03 21.33 27.70
N ASP A 245 33.56 22.14 26.76
CA ASP A 245 34.34 22.64 25.65
C ASP A 245 34.02 24.11 25.34
N HIS A 246 34.93 25.00 25.74
CA HIS A 246 34.82 26.44 25.48
C HIS A 246 34.97 26.84 23.99
N LYS A 247 35.12 25.87 23.08
CA LYS A 247 34.98 26.06 21.62
C LYS A 247 33.59 25.67 21.09
N GLN A 248 32.76 25.01 21.89
CA GLN A 248 31.36 24.69 21.59
C GLN A 248 30.43 25.71 22.27
N LEU A 249 29.14 25.40 22.52
CA LEU A 249 28.18 26.40 23.00
C LEU A 249 28.61 27.04 24.33
N ARG A 250 28.16 28.29 24.45
CA ARG A 250 28.24 29.15 25.63
C ARG A 250 26.85 29.30 26.25
N PRO A 251 26.74 29.75 27.51
CA PRO A 251 25.44 30.00 28.12
C PRO A 251 24.62 30.99 27.29
N LEU A 252 23.37 30.63 27.00
CA LEU A 252 22.45 31.49 26.27
C LEU A 252 22.02 32.67 27.16
N ILE A 253 22.00 33.88 26.59
CA ILE A 253 21.58 35.11 27.26
C ILE A 253 20.87 35.99 26.23
N ASP A 254 19.56 36.22 26.42
CA ASP A 254 18.76 37.02 25.49
C ASP A 254 19.10 38.51 25.51
N ASN A 255 19.54 39.02 26.67
CA ASN A 255 20.03 40.39 26.78
C ASN A 255 21.42 40.52 26.12
N TYR A 256 21.42 41.05 24.90
CA TYR A 256 22.62 41.31 24.10
C TYR A 256 23.69 42.13 24.81
N GLU A 257 23.34 43.06 25.72
CA GLU A 257 24.32 43.87 26.45
C GLU A 257 25.01 43.07 27.56
N LEU A 258 24.25 42.25 28.29
CA LEU A 258 24.80 41.33 29.28
C LEU A 258 25.70 40.28 28.62
N ALA A 259 25.28 39.74 27.47
CA ALA A 259 26.09 38.82 26.67
C ALA A 259 27.36 39.49 26.12
N THR A 260 27.24 40.65 25.46
CA THR A 260 28.33 41.20 24.63
C THR A 260 29.24 42.17 25.38
N TYR A 261 28.67 43.08 26.17
CA TYR A 261 29.43 44.13 26.87
C TYR A 261 29.83 43.70 28.29
N LYS A 262 28.94 43.03 29.02
CA LYS A 262 29.25 42.49 30.37
C LYS A 262 29.90 41.10 30.34
N LYS A 263 29.83 40.39 29.20
CA LYS A 263 30.41 39.05 28.98
C LYS A 263 29.90 37.97 29.96
N LEU A 264 28.63 38.08 30.36
CA LEU A 264 27.99 37.11 31.25
C LEU A 264 27.85 35.71 30.58
N ASN A 265 27.98 35.65 29.24
CA ASN A 265 28.03 34.42 28.45
C ASN A 265 29.43 33.76 28.42
N ILE A 266 30.37 34.19 29.27
CA ILE A 266 31.59 33.43 29.53
C ILE A 266 31.33 32.60 30.80
N SER A 267 31.25 31.28 30.63
CA SER A 267 31.09 30.35 31.74
C SER A 267 32.33 30.31 32.63
N LEU A 268 32.15 29.86 33.89
CA LEU A 268 33.25 29.68 34.83
C LEU A 268 34.33 28.74 34.26
N PHE A 269 33.91 27.72 33.49
CA PHE A 269 34.80 26.82 32.78
C PHE A 269 35.67 27.56 31.75
N GLU A 270 35.07 28.32 30.83
CA GLU A 270 35.85 29.10 29.85
C GLU A 270 36.78 30.10 30.55
N ARG A 271 36.31 30.76 31.62
CA ARG A 271 37.10 31.73 32.38
C ARG A 271 38.34 31.09 33.01
N LEU A 272 38.19 29.94 33.66
CA LEU A 272 39.29 29.22 34.33
C LEU A 272 40.27 28.56 33.35
N VAL A 273 39.77 28.01 32.24
CA VAL A 273 40.61 27.43 31.18
C VAL A 273 41.40 28.53 30.45
N THR A 274 40.78 29.68 30.17
CA THR A 274 41.43 30.80 29.49
C THR A 274 42.47 31.50 30.37
N SER A 275 42.23 31.61 31.69
CA SER A 275 43.19 32.17 32.63
C SER A 275 44.39 31.25 32.90
N LYS A 276 44.26 29.94 32.63
CA LYS A 276 45.26 28.90 32.94
C LYS A 276 45.66 28.86 34.44
N THR A 277 44.74 29.26 35.32
CA THR A 277 44.97 29.33 36.78
C THR A 277 44.64 28.03 37.52
N VAL A 278 44.05 27.05 36.83
CA VAL A 278 43.71 25.72 37.36
C VAL A 278 44.37 24.62 36.51
N PRO A 279 44.56 23.40 37.04
CA PRO A 279 44.91 22.25 36.22
C PRO A 279 43.85 22.01 35.14
N THR A 280 44.28 21.82 33.88
CA THR A 280 43.40 21.56 32.74
C THR A 280 44.01 20.49 31.85
N ASP A 281 43.30 19.38 31.66
CA ASP A 281 43.67 18.30 30.74
C ASP A 281 42.76 18.32 29.50
N VAL A 282 43.33 18.02 28.32
CA VAL A 282 42.59 18.05 27.04
C VAL A 282 42.48 16.64 26.46
N LEU A 283 41.24 16.18 26.22
CA LEU A 283 40.94 14.90 25.58
C LEU A 283 41.17 14.96 24.06
N SER A 284 42.44 15.03 23.68
CA SER A 284 42.94 15.26 22.32
C SER A 284 42.61 14.18 21.27
N VAL A 285 41.99 13.04 21.62
CA VAL A 285 41.76 11.91 20.70
C VAL A 285 40.26 11.72 20.40
N GLN A 286 39.82 12.21 19.23
CA GLN A 286 38.43 12.12 18.80
C GLN A 286 38.07 10.73 18.27
N ARG A 287 36.85 10.27 18.57
CA ARG A 287 36.33 8.92 18.25
C ARG A 287 35.05 8.93 17.40
N ARG A 288 34.54 10.10 17.01
CA ARG A 288 33.23 10.31 16.38
C ARG A 288 33.33 10.41 14.86
N MET A 289 33.98 11.47 14.37
CA MET A 289 33.90 11.90 12.98
C MET A 289 34.91 11.15 12.12
N ARG A 290 34.64 11.04 10.82
CA ARG A 290 35.70 10.73 9.84
C ARG A 290 36.71 11.87 9.72
N PRO A 291 38.00 11.59 9.41
CA PRO A 291 39.04 12.61 9.30
C PRO A 291 38.69 13.79 8.39
N ASN A 292 38.08 13.54 7.23
CA ASN A 292 37.66 14.60 6.30
C ASN A 292 36.59 15.54 6.88
N ILE A 293 35.70 15.04 7.75
CA ILE A 293 34.70 15.85 8.45
C ILE A 293 35.37 16.58 9.63
N CYS A 294 36.22 15.88 10.38
CA CYS A 294 37.01 16.45 11.49
C CYS A 294 37.89 17.64 11.03
N ASN A 295 38.44 17.59 9.81
CA ASN A 295 39.22 18.68 9.22
C ASN A 295 38.46 20.00 9.08
N LEU A 296 37.12 19.99 9.03
CA LEU A 296 36.33 21.24 9.00
C LEU A 296 36.39 22.00 10.32
N ILE A 297 36.58 21.30 11.46
CA ILE A 297 36.68 21.93 12.79
C ILE A 297 38.11 21.94 13.34
N ARG A 298 39.03 21.11 12.80
CA ARG A 298 40.42 21.02 13.27
C ARG A 298 41.12 22.39 13.37
N PRO A 299 40.96 23.36 12.45
CA PRO A 299 41.53 24.71 12.58
C PRO A 299 41.06 25.53 13.80
N HIS A 300 40.06 25.07 14.56
CA HIS A 300 39.57 25.72 15.77
C HIS A 300 40.13 25.12 17.08
N TYR A 301 40.80 23.96 16.99
CA TYR A 301 41.49 23.29 18.08
C TYR A 301 42.99 23.22 17.75
N THR A 302 43.85 23.77 18.60
CA THR A 302 45.26 24.06 18.27
C THR A 302 46.13 22.82 18.14
N ASP A 303 46.09 22.17 16.97
CA ASP A 303 46.89 21.01 16.50
C ASP A 303 46.89 19.74 17.38
N GLU A 304 46.22 19.75 18.53
CA GLU A 304 46.13 18.62 19.44
C GLU A 304 45.16 17.53 18.96
N LEU A 305 44.11 17.90 18.21
CA LEU A 305 43.00 17.02 17.85
C LEU A 305 43.43 15.92 16.86
N LYS A 306 43.45 14.67 17.35
CA LYS A 306 43.90 13.45 16.64
C LYS A 306 42.76 12.48 16.44
N ASP A 307 42.78 11.76 15.32
CA ASP A 307 41.75 10.79 14.95
C ASP A 307 42.07 9.39 15.50
N HIS A 308 41.16 8.81 16.28
CA HIS A 308 41.28 7.41 16.71
C HIS A 308 41.08 6.46 15.52
N GLU A 309 41.76 5.31 15.51
CA GLU A 309 41.73 4.35 14.39
C GLU A 309 40.31 3.91 13.99
N VAL A 310 39.38 3.88 14.96
CA VAL A 310 37.95 3.58 14.73
C VAL A 310 37.31 4.50 13.69
N CYS A 311 37.69 5.78 13.63
CA CYS A 311 37.13 6.78 12.73
C CYS A 311 37.35 6.41 11.25
N PHE A 312 38.52 5.86 10.94
CA PHE A 312 38.91 5.36 9.63
C PHE A 312 38.24 4.01 9.26
N LYS A 313 37.57 3.36 10.23
CA LYS A 313 36.91 2.05 10.10
C LYS A 313 35.37 2.15 10.23
N ARG A 314 34.80 3.36 10.36
CA ARG A 314 33.35 3.55 10.49
C ARG A 314 32.61 3.19 9.19
N VAL A 315 31.58 2.37 9.34
CA VAL A 315 30.71 1.87 8.27
C VAL A 315 29.25 2.06 8.66
N LEU A 316 28.38 2.25 7.66
CA LEU A 316 26.93 2.33 7.88
C LEU A 316 26.37 0.96 8.34
N PRO A 317 25.27 0.93 9.12
CA PRO A 317 24.51 -0.31 9.37
C PRO A 317 24.00 -0.92 8.06
N GLU A 318 23.69 -2.22 8.07
CA GLU A 318 23.30 -2.97 6.86
C GLU A 318 22.14 -2.33 6.07
N SER A 319 22.18 -2.48 4.74
CA SER A 319 21.18 -1.92 3.84
C SER A 319 19.78 -2.46 4.13
N VAL A 320 18.77 -1.58 4.16
CA VAL A 320 17.38 -1.98 4.41
C VAL A 320 16.92 -3.01 3.36
N PRO A 321 16.37 -4.19 3.76
CA PRO A 321 15.92 -5.22 2.83
C PRO A 321 14.92 -4.70 1.78
N GLY A 322 15.02 -5.24 0.56
CA GLY A 322 14.18 -4.84 -0.58
C GLY A 322 14.59 -3.52 -1.27
N ARG A 323 15.65 -2.83 -0.78
CA ARG A 323 16.21 -1.63 -1.43
C ARG A 323 17.55 -1.94 -2.13
N TRP A 324 18.32 -0.90 -2.44
CA TRP A 324 19.65 -1.04 -3.04
C TRP A 324 20.64 -1.56 -2.00
N ASN A 325 20.98 -2.84 -2.10
CA ASN A 325 22.02 -3.48 -1.32
C ASN A 325 23.39 -3.12 -1.92
N TRP A 326 24.19 -2.38 -1.15
CA TRP A 326 25.49 -1.86 -1.58
C TRP A 326 26.62 -2.83 -1.21
N ALA A 327 27.46 -3.19 -2.18
CA ALA A 327 28.62 -4.06 -1.94
C ALA A 327 29.82 -3.32 -1.30
N SER A 328 29.63 -2.10 -0.79
CA SER A 328 30.71 -1.19 -0.35
C SER A 328 31.25 -1.47 1.06
N ASN A 329 30.81 -2.56 1.70
CA ASN A 329 31.02 -2.84 3.14
C ASN A 329 30.68 -1.64 4.04
N GLY A 330 29.75 -0.78 3.61
CA GLY A 330 29.27 0.40 4.35
C GLY A 330 30.27 1.56 4.43
N ARG A 331 31.41 1.50 3.72
CA ARG A 331 32.52 2.47 3.83
C ARG A 331 32.20 3.85 3.26
N GLU A 332 31.22 4.00 2.38
CA GLU A 332 30.85 5.28 1.78
C GLU A 332 29.33 5.38 1.66
N VAL A 333 28.78 6.61 1.74
CA VAL A 333 27.34 6.85 1.65
C VAL A 333 26.82 6.37 0.29
N PRO A 334 25.83 5.46 0.24
CA PRO A 334 25.32 4.93 -1.03
C PRO A 334 24.56 6.02 -1.80
N GLY A 335 24.72 6.03 -3.13
CA GLY A 335 24.09 7.02 -4.01
C GLY A 335 24.85 8.34 -4.18
N ILE A 336 25.73 8.73 -3.25
CA ILE A 336 26.47 10.00 -3.33
C ILE A 336 27.97 9.70 -3.36
N SER A 337 28.69 10.31 -4.30
CA SER A 337 30.11 10.00 -4.54
C SER A 337 31.01 10.48 -3.39
N PRO A 338 30.97 11.75 -2.96
CA PRO A 338 31.56 12.19 -1.70
C PRO A 338 30.68 11.86 -0.49
N HIS A 339 31.32 11.53 0.63
CA HIS A 339 30.67 11.49 1.95
C HIS A 339 30.49 12.89 2.56
N LEU A 340 31.32 13.87 2.17
CA LEU A 340 31.24 15.27 2.62
C LEU A 340 31.04 16.19 1.40
N PHE A 341 29.95 16.97 1.37
CA PHE A 341 29.71 17.92 0.29
C PHE A 341 28.92 19.16 0.73
N PHE A 342 29.31 20.34 0.24
CA PHE A 342 28.54 21.58 0.32
C PHE A 342 27.79 21.80 -1.00
N TRP A 343 26.47 21.63 -0.96
CA TRP A 343 25.58 21.81 -2.10
C TRP A 343 25.07 23.26 -2.12
N SER A 344 25.61 24.04 -3.06
CA SER A 344 25.32 25.47 -3.21
C SER A 344 23.97 25.72 -3.87
N HIS A 345 23.26 26.77 -3.42
CA HIS A 345 22.01 27.24 -4.02
C HIS A 345 21.90 28.77 -4.04
N SER A 346 21.05 29.27 -4.92
CA SER A 346 20.63 30.69 -5.01
C SER A 346 19.31 30.98 -4.29
N GLY A 347 18.74 30.01 -3.58
CA GLY A 347 17.51 30.17 -2.78
C GLY A 347 17.61 31.31 -1.77
N ARG A 348 16.49 32.01 -1.58
CA ARG A 348 16.37 33.24 -0.77
C ARG A 348 15.79 32.94 0.62
N GLN A 349 16.25 33.67 1.63
CA GLN A 349 15.68 33.63 2.98
C GLN A 349 14.35 34.41 3.02
N THR A 350 13.33 33.83 3.66
CA THR A 350 12.06 34.49 3.95
C THR A 350 11.66 34.26 5.42
N LYS A 351 10.74 35.09 5.94
CA LYS A 351 10.14 34.84 7.25
C LYS A 351 9.24 33.60 7.21
N SER A 352 9.13 32.92 8.35
CA SER A 352 8.11 31.91 8.63
C SER A 352 6.70 32.48 8.51
N TYR A 353 5.70 31.61 8.26
CA TYR A 353 4.28 31.98 8.35
C TYR A 353 3.84 32.23 9.81
N VAL A 354 4.50 31.56 10.77
CA VAL A 354 4.27 31.72 12.22
C VAL A 354 5.57 32.09 12.94
N GLY A 355 5.53 33.11 13.78
CA GLY A 355 6.68 33.58 14.57
C GLY A 355 7.77 34.33 13.78
N LEU A 356 8.81 34.77 14.48
CA LEU A 356 9.91 35.59 13.91
C LEU A 356 11.00 34.76 13.20
N SER A 357 10.84 33.43 13.12
CA SER A 357 11.83 32.50 12.57
C SER A 357 12.02 32.69 11.05
N GLN A 358 13.16 32.23 10.54
CA GLN A 358 13.50 32.29 9.11
C GLN A 358 13.37 30.91 8.45
N ILE A 359 13.05 30.90 7.15
CA ILE A 359 12.86 29.71 6.32
C ILE A 359 13.52 29.91 4.95
N ASN A 360 13.84 28.80 4.27
CA ASN A 360 14.24 28.77 2.87
C ASN A 360 13.57 27.56 2.19
N ILE A 361 12.54 27.85 1.39
CA ILE A 361 11.70 26.84 0.72
C ILE A 361 12.51 26.00 -0.28
N GLN A 362 13.54 26.57 -0.93
CA GLN A 362 14.39 25.80 -1.85
C GLN A 362 15.24 24.78 -1.07
N GLU A 363 15.84 25.19 0.05
CA GLU A 363 16.58 24.26 0.91
C GLU A 363 15.67 23.16 1.48
N GLY A 364 14.45 23.49 1.93
CA GLY A 364 13.49 22.49 2.44
C GLY A 364 13.18 21.41 1.39
N ASN A 365 12.97 21.81 0.14
CA ASN A 365 12.78 20.88 -0.98
C ASN A 365 14.05 20.06 -1.29
N MET A 366 15.24 20.68 -1.27
CA MET A 366 16.50 19.97 -1.47
C MET A 366 16.76 18.95 -0.35
N VAL A 367 16.48 19.29 0.92
CA VAL A 367 16.53 18.38 2.07
C VAL A 367 15.57 17.21 1.86
N PHE A 368 14.30 17.48 1.56
CA PHE A 368 13.28 16.46 1.32
C PHE A 368 13.70 15.48 0.22
N HIS A 369 14.17 16.00 -0.92
CA HIS A 369 14.67 15.18 -2.01
C HIS A 369 15.93 14.39 -1.63
N LEU A 370 16.85 14.96 -0.84
CA LEU A 370 18.09 14.31 -0.42
C LEU A 370 17.84 13.17 0.57
N VAL A 371 17.01 13.39 1.59
CA VAL A 371 16.56 12.35 2.53
C VAL A 371 15.89 11.21 1.77
N ARG A 372 14.87 11.53 0.95
CA ARG A 372 14.15 10.53 0.14
C ARG A 372 15.08 9.77 -0.81
N TYR A 373 16.10 10.44 -1.38
CA TYR A 373 17.10 9.80 -2.23
C TYR A 373 17.98 8.82 -1.46
N LEU A 374 18.52 9.21 -0.30
CA LEU A 374 19.34 8.34 0.55
C LEU A 374 18.55 7.11 1.05
N LEU A 375 17.31 7.31 1.50
CA LEU A 375 16.42 6.20 1.87
C LEU A 375 16.17 5.26 0.68
N ASN A 376 16.00 5.79 -0.53
CA ASN A 376 15.92 4.97 -1.75
C ASN A 376 17.22 4.23 -2.09
N CYS A 377 18.38 4.76 -1.71
CA CYS A 377 19.68 4.09 -1.81
C CYS A 377 19.93 3.02 -0.73
N GLY A 378 18.94 2.71 0.11
CA GLY A 378 19.01 1.65 1.13
C GLY A 378 19.58 2.11 2.48
N VAL A 379 19.75 3.41 2.71
CA VAL A 379 20.18 3.96 4.01
C VAL A 379 19.06 3.78 5.06
N PRO A 380 19.37 3.30 6.29
CA PRO A 380 18.41 3.27 7.40
C PRO A 380 17.98 4.68 7.84
N MET A 381 16.69 4.89 8.14
CA MET A 381 16.17 6.20 8.57
C MET A 381 16.90 6.75 9.80
N LYS A 382 17.12 5.90 10.81
CA LYS A 382 17.81 6.25 12.08
C LYS A 382 19.29 6.61 11.93
N SER A 383 19.90 6.35 10.77
CA SER A 383 21.27 6.79 10.46
C SER A 383 21.31 8.21 9.90
N ILE A 384 20.16 8.84 9.59
CA ILE A 384 20.05 10.20 9.06
C ILE A 384 19.50 11.13 10.14
N ALA A 385 20.17 12.26 10.36
CA ALA A 385 19.60 13.41 11.07
C ALA A 385 19.67 14.68 10.19
N VAL A 386 18.65 15.52 10.30
CA VAL A 386 18.54 16.81 9.63
C VAL A 386 18.60 17.92 10.67
N LEU A 387 19.55 18.83 10.50
CA LEU A 387 19.79 19.97 11.38
C LEU A 387 19.57 21.29 10.67
N SER A 388 18.98 22.26 11.37
CA SER A 388 18.85 23.64 10.90
C SER A 388 18.84 24.61 12.09
N PRO A 389 19.45 25.81 11.98
CA PRO A 389 19.49 26.77 13.06
C PRO A 389 18.19 27.56 13.28
N TYR A 390 17.11 27.30 12.54
CA TYR A 390 15.83 28.01 12.68
C TYR A 390 14.66 27.04 12.85
N SER A 391 13.92 27.17 13.94
CA SER A 391 12.75 26.32 14.26
C SER A 391 11.66 26.36 13.18
N GLY A 392 11.49 27.49 12.47
CA GLY A 392 10.57 27.59 11.34
C GLY A 392 10.95 26.68 10.16
N GLN A 393 12.24 26.57 9.86
CA GLN A 393 12.73 25.64 8.84
C GLN A 393 12.59 24.19 9.32
N ILE A 394 12.85 23.91 10.60
CA ILE A 394 12.60 22.59 11.21
C ILE A 394 11.13 22.17 11.09
N LYS A 395 10.17 23.08 11.31
CA LYS A 395 8.75 22.79 11.08
C LYS A 395 8.49 22.39 9.62
N ILE A 396 8.87 23.24 8.65
CA ILE A 396 8.68 22.94 7.22
C ILE A 396 9.35 21.61 6.80
N ILE A 397 10.54 21.32 7.32
CA ILE A 397 11.25 20.06 7.06
C ILE A 397 10.50 18.86 7.66
N LYS A 398 9.95 18.98 8.89
CA LYS A 398 9.07 17.95 9.49
C LYS A 398 7.81 17.75 8.64
N ASP A 399 7.13 18.83 8.25
CA ASP A 399 5.92 18.78 7.40
C ASP A 399 6.18 18.04 6.07
N HIS A 400 7.35 18.23 5.45
CA HIS A 400 7.73 17.53 4.21
C HIS A 400 8.17 16.07 4.45
N LEU A 401 8.60 15.71 5.66
CA LEU A 401 9.16 14.40 6.01
C LEU A 401 8.27 13.57 6.96
N GLU A 402 7.01 13.98 7.18
CA GLU A 402 6.03 13.32 8.05
C GLU A 402 5.97 11.78 7.86
N GLN A 403 6.01 11.32 6.61
CA GLN A 403 6.03 9.90 6.22
C GLN A 403 7.31 9.12 6.61
N TYR A 404 8.30 9.77 7.24
CA TYR A 404 9.62 9.23 7.55
C TYR A 404 10.01 9.48 9.03
N GLN A 405 9.08 9.23 9.96
CA GLN A 405 9.17 9.53 11.40
C GLN A 405 10.47 9.08 12.11
N ASP A 406 11.13 8.02 11.63
CA ASP A 406 12.42 7.53 12.16
C ASP A 406 13.65 8.40 11.77
N VAL A 407 13.48 9.43 10.93
CA VAL A 407 14.54 10.40 10.59
C VAL A 407 14.55 11.51 11.63
N ILE A 408 15.70 11.74 12.27
CA ILE A 408 15.80 12.73 13.35
C ILE A 408 15.81 14.15 12.75
N ILE A 409 14.92 15.04 13.18
CA ILE A 409 14.83 16.42 12.67
C ILE A 409 14.79 17.37 13.88
N SER A 410 15.88 18.11 14.12
CA SER A 410 16.06 18.95 15.31
C SER A 410 16.83 20.24 15.01
N THR A 411 16.72 21.24 15.89
CA THR A 411 17.62 22.40 15.83
C THR A 411 19.04 22.00 16.22
N VAL A 412 20.02 22.79 15.79
CA VAL A 412 21.44 22.55 16.10
C VAL A 412 21.67 22.45 17.62
N ASP A 413 21.11 23.42 18.35
CA ASP A 413 21.28 23.57 19.80
C ASP A 413 20.62 22.39 20.54
N LYS A 414 19.37 22.02 20.18
CA LYS A 414 18.69 20.81 20.69
C LYS A 414 19.30 19.48 20.18
N PHE A 415 20.38 19.51 19.39
CA PHE A 415 21.14 18.32 18.97
C PHE A 415 22.58 18.32 19.53
N GLN A 416 22.87 19.13 20.54
CA GLN A 416 24.07 18.97 21.37
C GLN A 416 24.08 17.61 22.10
N GLY A 417 25.25 17.16 22.56
CA GLY A 417 25.55 15.77 22.96
C GLY A 417 25.52 14.76 21.81
N ASN A 418 24.42 14.75 21.06
CA ASN A 418 24.01 13.77 20.06
C ASN A 418 24.92 13.69 18.81
N GLU A 419 24.80 12.57 18.09
CA GLU A 419 25.52 12.23 16.86
C GLU A 419 24.69 11.33 15.93
N ALA A 420 24.90 11.40 14.62
CA ALA A 420 24.30 10.47 13.65
C ALA A 420 25.28 10.12 12.51
N ASP A 421 25.02 9.04 11.79
CA ASP A 421 25.94 8.60 10.72
C ASP A 421 26.00 9.59 9.56
N ILE A 422 24.84 10.09 9.13
CA ILE A 422 24.70 11.09 8.07
C ILE A 422 23.97 12.30 8.64
N ILE A 423 24.61 13.47 8.59
CA ILE A 423 23.99 14.75 8.91
C ILE A 423 23.68 15.52 7.63
N ILE A 424 22.46 16.03 7.52
CA ILE A 424 22.03 16.97 6.49
C ILE A 424 21.79 18.33 7.14
N ILE A 425 22.40 19.39 6.63
CA ILE A 425 22.37 20.72 7.25
C ILE A 425 21.65 21.69 6.31
N SER A 426 20.51 22.25 6.72
CA SER A 426 19.88 23.40 6.06
C SER A 426 20.30 24.67 6.78
N THR A 427 21.12 25.49 6.13
CA THR A 427 21.69 26.72 6.72
C THR A 427 20.72 27.92 6.67
N VAL A 428 19.72 27.90 5.78
CA VAL A 428 18.63 28.87 5.61
C VAL A 428 19.09 30.27 5.15
N VAL A 429 20.39 30.49 4.97
CA VAL A 429 20.96 31.80 4.64
C VAL A 429 21.08 32.01 3.15
N ASP A 430 20.72 33.23 2.74
CA ASP A 430 21.04 33.80 1.43
C ASP A 430 22.24 34.75 1.51
N ASP A 431 22.61 35.35 0.37
CA ASP A 431 23.79 36.21 0.25
C ASP A 431 23.68 37.53 1.04
N ASN A 432 22.46 37.95 1.42
CA ASN A 432 22.18 39.20 2.12
C ASN A 432 21.82 39.00 3.61
N SER A 433 21.67 37.75 4.03
CA SER A 433 21.34 37.35 5.40
C SER A 433 22.31 37.96 6.41
N LYS A 434 21.77 38.68 7.40
CA LYS A 434 22.56 39.32 8.47
C LYS A 434 22.61 38.50 9.76
N THR A 435 21.97 37.34 9.79
CA THR A 435 21.72 36.52 10.98
C THR A 435 23.00 36.16 11.77
N PRO A 436 22.92 36.06 13.11
CA PRO A 436 24.09 35.88 13.97
C PRO A 436 24.56 34.42 14.06
N PHE A 437 23.65 33.43 13.95
CA PHE A 437 23.95 32.02 14.24
C PHE A 437 25.20 31.51 13.51
N LEU A 438 25.26 31.71 12.18
CA LEU A 438 26.37 31.24 11.34
C LEU A 438 27.53 32.26 11.25
N LYS A 439 27.61 33.20 12.19
CA LYS A 439 28.78 34.06 12.43
C LYS A 439 29.51 33.67 13.71
N GLU A 440 28.81 33.02 14.64
CA GLU A 440 29.39 32.52 15.87
C GLU A 440 30.12 31.19 15.60
N LYS A 441 31.46 31.22 15.68
CA LYS A 441 32.30 30.04 15.40
C LYS A 441 31.92 28.85 16.29
N ASN A 442 31.57 29.10 17.55
CA ASN A 442 31.12 28.10 18.52
C ASN A 442 29.94 27.27 18.00
N ARG A 443 28.89 27.93 17.48
CA ARG A 443 27.72 27.27 16.88
C ARG A 443 28.05 26.49 15.62
N ILE A 444 29.01 26.96 14.82
CA ILE A 444 29.50 26.26 13.62
C ILE A 444 30.30 25.01 13.99
N ILE A 445 31.13 25.06 15.03
CA ILE A 445 31.86 23.91 15.56
C ILE A 445 30.87 22.85 16.06
N VAL A 446 29.83 23.25 16.79
CA VAL A 446 28.73 22.37 17.23
C VAL A 446 28.01 21.75 16.03
N LEU A 447 27.62 22.55 15.04
CA LEU A 447 26.94 22.10 13.82
C LEU A 447 27.75 21.05 13.02
N LEU A 448 29.06 21.27 12.86
CA LEU A 448 29.93 20.44 12.04
C LEU A 448 30.43 19.15 12.75
N SER A 449 30.35 19.11 14.08
CA SER A 449 30.85 18.00 14.91
C SER A 449 29.86 16.84 15.15
N ARG A 450 28.72 16.83 14.46
CA ARG A 450 27.63 15.85 14.69
C ARG A 450 27.67 14.59 13.81
N ALA A 451 28.42 14.61 12.71
CA ALA A 451 28.43 13.52 11.72
C ALA A 451 29.52 12.48 11.97
N ARG A 452 29.16 11.19 11.84
CA ARG A 452 30.12 10.08 11.95
C ARG A 452 30.69 9.62 10.62
N ILE A 453 29.86 9.60 9.57
CA ILE A 453 30.20 9.02 8.27
C ILE A 453 30.01 10.01 7.11
N GLY A 454 28.88 10.70 7.04
CA GLY A 454 28.54 11.62 5.96
C GLY A 454 27.99 12.97 6.43
N MET A 455 28.26 14.03 5.67
CA MET A 455 27.79 15.38 5.96
C MET A 455 27.45 16.11 4.66
N TYR A 456 26.21 16.62 4.58
CA TYR A 456 25.71 17.34 3.42
C TYR A 456 25.21 18.72 3.85
N ILE A 457 25.94 19.76 3.47
CA ILE A 457 25.64 21.16 3.83
C ILE A 457 24.90 21.81 2.67
N LEU A 458 23.69 22.32 2.92
CA LEU A 458 22.90 23.10 1.98
C LEU A 458 22.99 24.56 2.39
N GLY A 459 23.60 25.39 1.53
CA GLY A 459 23.77 26.80 1.84
C GLY A 459 24.16 27.68 0.65
N ASN A 460 23.98 28.99 0.81
CA ASN A 460 24.41 29.96 -0.18
C ASN A 460 25.93 30.21 -0.07
N ARG A 461 26.71 29.80 -1.07
CA ARG A 461 28.19 29.96 -1.09
C ARG A 461 28.61 31.41 -0.86
N SER A 462 27.86 32.39 -1.38
CA SER A 462 28.17 33.82 -1.24
C SER A 462 28.00 34.36 0.18
N TYR A 463 27.23 33.69 1.06
CA TYR A 463 27.21 33.99 2.49
C TYR A 463 28.49 33.48 3.17
N PHE A 464 28.84 32.21 2.93
CA PHE A 464 30.00 31.58 3.56
C PHE A 464 31.32 32.25 3.12
N SER A 465 31.42 32.73 1.88
CA SER A 465 32.58 33.53 1.41
C SER A 465 32.79 34.84 2.16
N LYS A 466 31.78 35.37 2.86
CA LYS A 466 31.86 36.62 3.64
C LYS A 466 32.21 36.38 5.11
N TYR A 467 31.79 35.24 5.69
CA TYR A 467 31.84 35.02 7.14
C TYR A 467 32.65 33.78 7.58
N ASN A 468 32.79 32.76 6.73
CA ASN A 468 33.41 31.47 7.06
C ASN A 468 34.26 30.94 5.90
N LYS A 469 35.18 31.77 5.39
CA LYS A 469 36.04 31.41 4.24
C LYS A 469 36.88 30.15 4.50
N ASP A 470 37.40 30.00 5.73
CA ASP A 470 38.22 28.86 6.17
C ASP A 470 37.57 27.49 5.84
N LEU A 471 36.24 27.39 6.00
CA LEU A 471 35.46 26.19 5.70
C LEU A 471 35.33 25.95 4.19
N LEU A 472 35.14 27.01 3.40
CA LEU A 472 35.11 26.89 1.93
C LEU A 472 36.49 26.50 1.39
N ASP A 473 37.56 27.09 1.91
CA ASP A 473 38.93 26.78 1.53
C ASP A 473 39.30 25.32 1.83
N GLU A 474 38.78 24.71 2.91
CA GLU A 474 38.94 23.27 3.19
C GLU A 474 38.06 22.38 2.28
N LEU A 475 36.88 22.85 1.87
CA LEU A 475 36.00 22.12 0.95
C LEU A 475 36.46 22.21 -0.51
N GLU A 476 37.13 23.28 -0.92
CA GLU A 476 37.70 23.44 -2.27
C GLU A 476 38.96 22.59 -2.49
N LYS A 477 39.65 22.17 -1.42
CA LYS A 477 40.75 21.19 -1.50
C LYS A 477 40.24 19.83 -2.02
N PRO A 478 41.04 19.11 -2.83
CA PRO A 478 40.68 17.78 -3.31
C PRO A 478 40.53 16.81 -2.15
N SER A 479 39.49 15.98 -2.19
CA SER A 479 39.22 15.03 -1.12
C SER A 479 40.27 13.91 -1.06
N ILE A 480 40.88 13.71 0.11
CA ILE A 480 41.84 12.63 0.40
C ILE A 480 41.07 11.41 0.93
N SER A 481 41.64 10.20 0.75
CA SER A 481 41.09 8.97 1.34
C SER A 481 41.19 9.01 2.88
N ASP A 482 40.07 8.83 3.56
CA ASP A 482 39.88 9.05 5.00
C ASP A 482 39.64 7.74 5.79
N SER A 483 39.86 6.59 5.16
CA SER A 483 39.54 5.27 5.70
C SER A 483 40.53 4.21 5.22
N VAL A 484 40.94 3.30 6.11
CA VAL A 484 42.00 2.28 5.87
C VAL A 484 41.59 1.23 4.84
N ILE A 485 40.30 1.01 4.65
CA ILE A 485 39.77 0.06 3.66
C ILE A 485 39.89 0.72 2.28
N GLU A 486 40.53 0.08 1.31
CA GLU A 486 40.61 0.62 -0.05
C GLU A 486 39.23 0.57 -0.75
N THR A 487 38.91 1.58 -1.57
CA THR A 487 37.84 1.50 -2.57
C THR A 487 38.39 1.78 -3.95
N ASN A 488 37.81 1.13 -4.95
CA ASN A 488 38.26 1.23 -6.34
C ASN A 488 37.95 2.60 -6.98
N PHE A 489 37.03 3.37 -6.40
CA PHE A 489 36.50 4.62 -6.97
C PHE A 489 36.20 5.69 -5.88
N PRO A 490 37.19 6.13 -5.10
CA PRO A 490 37.01 7.22 -4.13
C PRO A 490 36.79 8.55 -4.85
N PHE A 491 35.97 9.43 -4.28
CA PHE A 491 35.84 10.80 -4.77
C PHE A 491 37.09 11.62 -4.42
N THR A 492 37.72 12.24 -5.43
CA THR A 492 38.96 13.04 -5.29
C THR A 492 38.79 14.51 -5.67
N GLY A 493 37.60 14.92 -6.12
CA GLY A 493 37.31 16.30 -6.52
C GLY A 493 37.14 17.27 -5.35
N PRO A 494 36.82 18.56 -5.65
CA PRO A 494 36.39 19.52 -4.65
C PRO A 494 35.04 19.11 -4.05
N ARG A 495 34.88 19.35 -2.75
CA ARG A 495 33.72 18.95 -1.93
C ARG A 495 32.63 20.05 -1.88
N ILE A 496 32.54 20.87 -2.93
CA ILE A 496 31.62 22.01 -3.01
C ILE A 496 31.18 22.28 -4.46
N GLY A 497 29.90 22.62 -4.65
CA GLY A 497 29.37 23.11 -5.92
C GLY A 497 27.84 23.17 -5.98
N ASP A 498 27.30 23.78 -7.03
CA ASP A 498 25.85 23.93 -7.24
C ASP A 498 25.17 22.64 -7.75
N LYS A 499 25.97 21.63 -8.10
CA LYS A 499 25.52 20.30 -8.52
C LYS A 499 26.08 19.22 -7.61
N LEU A 500 25.22 18.38 -7.05
CA LEU A 500 25.58 17.24 -6.22
C LEU A 500 26.09 16.08 -7.09
N PRO A 501 27.33 15.57 -6.88
CA PRO A 501 27.84 14.39 -7.56
C PRO A 501 27.26 13.08 -6.98
N LEU A 502 26.20 12.58 -7.62
CA LEU A 502 25.65 11.25 -7.36
C LEU A 502 26.53 10.14 -7.95
N CYS A 503 26.38 8.92 -7.44
CA CYS A 503 26.93 7.69 -7.98
C CYS A 503 25.92 6.54 -7.91
N CYS A 504 26.13 5.44 -8.64
CA CYS A 504 25.33 4.24 -8.41
C CYS A 504 25.65 3.64 -7.02
N PRO A 505 24.66 3.26 -6.20
CA PRO A 505 24.89 2.58 -4.91
C PRO A 505 25.76 1.32 -5.00
N ILE A 506 25.73 0.64 -6.15
CA ILE A 506 26.56 -0.53 -6.46
C ILE A 506 27.80 -0.08 -7.26
N HIS A 507 27.61 0.40 -8.48
CA HIS A 507 28.70 0.81 -9.38
C HIS A 507 29.17 2.25 -9.14
N ARG A 508 29.86 2.52 -8.03
CA ARG A 508 30.26 3.90 -7.63
C ARG A 508 31.05 4.69 -8.70
N LYS A 509 31.71 4.00 -9.64
CA LYS A 509 32.33 4.56 -10.86
C LYS A 509 31.34 5.35 -11.74
N THR A 510 30.09 4.90 -11.86
CA THR A 510 29.06 5.56 -12.67
C THR A 510 28.50 6.74 -11.89
N THR A 511 28.87 7.96 -12.26
CA THR A 511 28.49 9.20 -11.57
C THR A 511 27.53 10.06 -12.39
N LYS A 512 26.76 10.91 -11.72
CA LYS A 512 25.88 11.91 -12.33
C LYS A 512 25.85 13.18 -11.48
N LEU A 513 26.15 14.32 -12.11
CA LEU A 513 25.94 15.64 -11.48
C LEU A 513 24.45 16.01 -11.57
N VAL A 514 23.85 16.45 -10.46
CA VAL A 514 22.44 16.87 -10.39
C VAL A 514 22.30 18.24 -9.71
N GLY A 515 21.61 19.18 -10.35
CA GLY A 515 21.42 20.55 -9.86
C GLY A 515 20.40 20.68 -8.71
N SER A 516 20.45 21.78 -7.97
CA SER A 516 19.61 22.05 -6.79
C SER A 516 18.09 22.13 -7.04
N THR A 517 17.64 22.19 -8.30
CA THR A 517 16.22 22.12 -8.72
C THR A 517 15.89 20.85 -9.52
N GLU A 518 16.87 19.97 -9.75
CA GLU A 518 16.68 18.74 -10.54
C GLU A 518 16.31 17.56 -9.60
N PRO A 519 15.36 16.69 -9.98
CA PRO A 519 14.92 15.62 -9.10
C PRO A 519 15.98 14.52 -8.96
N LEU A 520 16.44 14.29 -7.73
CA LEU A 520 17.36 13.20 -7.36
C LEU A 520 16.71 11.84 -7.64
N LYS A 521 17.18 11.14 -8.68
CA LYS A 521 16.64 9.86 -9.17
C LYS A 521 17.74 8.84 -9.39
N LEU A 522 17.46 7.59 -9.04
CA LEU A 522 18.28 6.40 -9.37
C LEU A 522 17.96 5.90 -10.79
N GLY A 523 18.64 4.84 -11.24
CA GLY A 523 18.43 4.25 -12.57
C GLY A 523 19.20 4.94 -13.71
N PHE A 524 20.17 5.80 -13.40
CA PHE A 524 21.12 6.36 -14.39
C PHE A 524 22.35 5.48 -14.66
N CYS A 525 22.43 4.30 -14.02
CA CYS A 525 23.54 3.38 -14.21
C CYS A 525 23.29 2.47 -15.43
N GLU A 526 24.23 2.46 -16.38
CA GLU A 526 24.16 1.62 -17.58
C GLU A 526 25.07 0.37 -17.50
N GLU A 527 25.88 0.25 -16.44
CA GLU A 527 26.71 -0.93 -16.19
C GLU A 527 25.82 -2.19 -15.99
N PRO A 528 26.31 -3.40 -16.35
CA PRO A 528 25.58 -4.64 -16.15
C PRO A 528 25.38 -4.97 -14.66
N CYS A 529 24.38 -5.77 -14.34
CA CYS A 529 24.11 -6.18 -12.97
C CYS A 529 24.99 -7.36 -12.52
N ASP A 530 25.84 -7.14 -11.51
CA ASP A 530 26.77 -8.14 -10.95
C ASP A 530 26.09 -9.26 -10.14
N HIS A 531 24.76 -9.28 -10.05
CA HIS A 531 24.04 -10.30 -9.27
C HIS A 531 24.06 -11.66 -9.98
N VAL A 532 24.49 -12.70 -9.25
CA VAL A 532 24.55 -14.09 -9.74
C VAL A 532 23.21 -14.78 -9.49
N LEU A 533 22.49 -15.10 -10.57
CA LEU A 533 21.23 -15.85 -10.55
C LEU A 533 21.43 -17.30 -10.08
N PRO A 534 20.37 -18.02 -9.64
CA PRO A 534 20.47 -19.41 -9.16
C PRO A 534 21.12 -20.41 -10.14
N CYS A 535 21.00 -20.16 -11.44
CA CYS A 535 21.65 -20.93 -12.51
C CYS A 535 23.18 -20.74 -12.60
N LYS A 536 23.74 -19.78 -11.84
CA LYS A 536 25.14 -19.29 -11.82
C LYS A 536 25.57 -18.35 -12.95
N HIS A 537 24.63 -17.83 -13.74
CA HIS A 537 24.89 -16.72 -14.66
C HIS A 537 24.65 -15.37 -13.97
N LEU A 538 25.29 -14.31 -14.47
CA LEU A 538 24.99 -12.93 -14.07
C LEU A 538 23.62 -12.48 -14.61
N CYS A 539 23.03 -11.48 -13.96
CA CYS A 539 21.77 -10.90 -14.40
C CYS A 539 21.96 -10.06 -15.67
N ASN A 540 21.27 -10.42 -16.75
CA ASN A 540 21.41 -9.80 -18.08
C ASN A 540 20.63 -8.47 -18.23
N ILE A 541 20.61 -7.65 -17.18
CA ILE A 541 19.91 -6.36 -17.11
C ILE A 541 20.91 -5.31 -16.61
N ARG A 542 20.72 -4.06 -17.02
CA ARG A 542 21.41 -2.89 -16.44
C ARG A 542 21.18 -2.82 -14.93
N CYS A 543 22.12 -2.25 -14.19
CA CYS A 543 22.08 -2.20 -12.73
C CYS A 543 20.76 -1.62 -12.16
N HIS A 544 20.12 -2.36 -11.27
CA HIS A 544 18.75 -2.16 -10.79
C HIS A 544 18.58 -2.60 -9.31
N VAL A 545 17.38 -2.46 -8.74
CA VAL A 545 17.10 -2.81 -7.32
C VAL A 545 17.04 -4.33 -7.13
N GLN A 546 17.45 -4.86 -5.97
CA GLN A 546 17.48 -6.32 -5.73
C GLN A 546 16.13 -7.05 -5.92
N GLY A 547 15.00 -6.34 -5.83
CA GLY A 547 13.68 -6.93 -6.09
C GLY A 547 13.42 -7.30 -7.56
N ASP A 548 14.08 -6.64 -8.51
CA ASP A 548 13.73 -6.74 -9.95
C ASP A 548 14.54 -7.81 -10.72
N HIS A 549 15.31 -8.66 -10.02
CA HIS A 549 16.08 -9.71 -10.68
C HIS A 549 15.12 -10.72 -11.34
N LYS A 550 15.04 -10.73 -12.68
CA LYS A 550 14.30 -11.75 -13.43
C LYS A 550 14.66 -13.15 -12.91
N SER A 551 13.65 -13.93 -12.56
CA SER A 551 13.84 -15.35 -12.27
C SER A 551 14.42 -16.12 -13.46
N LYS A 552 14.04 -15.73 -14.70
CA LYS A 552 14.52 -16.34 -15.95
C LYS A 552 15.83 -15.73 -16.43
N CYS A 553 16.77 -16.60 -16.79
CA CYS A 553 18.06 -16.21 -17.31
C CYS A 553 18.03 -16.20 -18.85
N ASP A 554 18.30 -15.04 -19.44
CA ASP A 554 18.30 -14.86 -20.90
C ASP A 554 19.59 -15.37 -21.58
N VAL A 555 20.46 -16.12 -20.87
CA VAL A 555 21.68 -16.71 -21.43
C VAL A 555 21.36 -17.92 -22.30
N LEU A 556 21.90 -17.91 -23.52
CA LEU A 556 21.80 -18.99 -24.49
C LEU A 556 22.88 -20.05 -24.25
N LEU A 557 22.45 -21.28 -23.97
CA LEU A 557 23.27 -22.47 -23.78
C LEU A 557 23.30 -23.33 -25.05
N ASP A 558 24.42 -23.98 -25.32
CA ASP A 558 24.55 -24.92 -26.44
C ASP A 558 23.89 -26.27 -26.12
N SER A 559 23.10 -26.80 -27.07
CA SER A 559 22.46 -28.11 -26.99
C SER A 559 23.49 -29.23 -26.79
N PRO A 560 23.29 -30.14 -25.81
CA PRO A 560 24.10 -31.35 -25.67
C PRO A 560 23.73 -32.46 -26.68
N CYS A 561 22.84 -32.19 -27.66
CA CYS A 561 22.56 -33.12 -28.75
C CYS A 561 23.63 -33.01 -29.86
N PRO A 562 24.40 -34.08 -30.14
CA PRO A 562 25.43 -34.04 -31.18
C PRO A 562 24.86 -33.98 -32.61
N GLN A 563 23.58 -34.30 -32.80
CA GLN A 563 22.88 -34.18 -34.09
C GLN A 563 22.26 -32.80 -34.30
N HIS A 564 21.93 -32.08 -33.22
CA HIS A 564 21.23 -30.79 -33.27
C HIS A 564 21.91 -29.74 -32.39
N PRO A 565 23.02 -29.14 -32.87
CA PRO A 565 23.73 -28.05 -32.19
C PRO A 565 22.97 -26.72 -32.31
N LYS A 566 21.80 -26.64 -31.67
CA LYS A 566 20.99 -25.42 -31.51
C LYS A 566 21.24 -24.80 -30.13
N LYS A 567 21.06 -23.49 -30.00
CA LYS A 567 21.12 -22.79 -28.71
C LYS A 567 19.73 -22.72 -28.05
N PHE A 568 19.66 -22.80 -26.73
CA PHE A 568 18.42 -22.74 -25.94
C PHE A 568 18.58 -21.86 -24.69
N ASN A 569 17.49 -21.25 -24.20
CA ASN A 569 17.54 -20.36 -23.04
C ASN A 569 17.76 -21.14 -21.73
N CYS A 570 18.53 -20.55 -20.81
CA CYS A 570 18.76 -21.08 -19.47
C CYS A 570 17.52 -20.88 -18.57
N ASP A 571 16.61 -21.87 -18.54
CA ASP A 571 15.36 -21.72 -17.76
C ASP A 571 15.60 -21.63 -16.24
N SER A 572 14.72 -20.89 -15.56
CA SER A 572 14.97 -20.16 -14.30
C SER A 572 15.42 -20.96 -13.07
N VAL A 573 15.17 -22.26 -13.02
CA VAL A 573 14.82 -22.92 -11.74
C VAL A 573 15.97 -23.71 -11.10
N GLN A 574 17.02 -24.08 -11.83
CA GLN A 574 18.05 -25.02 -11.34
C GLN A 574 19.46 -24.69 -11.83
N SER A 575 20.47 -25.38 -11.30
CA SER A 575 21.86 -25.20 -11.73
C SER A 575 22.07 -25.71 -13.16
N TYR A 576 23.03 -25.11 -13.89
CA TYR A 576 23.41 -25.52 -15.24
C TYR A 576 23.62 -27.04 -15.40
N LYS A 577 24.22 -27.71 -14.40
CA LYS A 577 24.46 -29.17 -14.42
C LYS A 577 23.18 -30.02 -14.31
N GLU A 578 22.11 -29.48 -13.73
CA GLU A 578 20.81 -30.15 -13.62
C GLU A 578 19.95 -29.90 -14.86
N ALA A 579 20.00 -28.67 -15.41
CA ALA A 579 19.38 -28.33 -16.69
C ALA A 579 19.89 -29.24 -17.82
N LEU A 580 21.21 -29.45 -17.92
CA LEU A 580 21.80 -30.40 -18.88
C LEU A 580 21.31 -31.85 -18.68
N LYS A 581 21.19 -32.32 -17.43
CA LYS A 581 20.69 -33.68 -17.12
C LYS A 581 19.22 -33.88 -17.51
N ARG A 582 18.44 -32.80 -17.56
CA ARG A 582 17.01 -32.79 -17.92
C ARG A 582 16.75 -32.36 -19.37
N TYR A 583 17.80 -32.06 -20.15
CA TYR A 583 17.65 -31.64 -21.54
C TYR A 583 17.15 -32.78 -22.43
N VAL A 584 16.14 -32.50 -23.25
CA VAL A 584 15.51 -33.44 -24.18
C VAL A 584 15.41 -32.78 -25.55
N CYS A 585 16.05 -33.36 -26.57
CA CYS A 585 16.04 -32.80 -27.92
C CYS A 585 14.72 -33.15 -28.64
N LYS A 586 13.89 -32.13 -28.91
CA LYS A 586 12.57 -32.24 -29.55
C LYS A 586 12.56 -31.97 -31.07
N GLU A 587 13.74 -31.87 -31.68
CA GLU A 587 13.85 -31.76 -33.14
C GLU A 587 13.28 -33.02 -33.79
N ILE A 588 12.51 -32.86 -34.86
CA ILE A 588 11.80 -33.96 -35.53
C ILE A 588 12.69 -34.52 -36.64
N GLU A 589 13.00 -35.80 -36.54
CA GLU A 589 13.70 -36.58 -37.56
C GLU A 589 12.74 -37.51 -38.30
N MET A 590 12.93 -37.64 -39.62
CA MET A 590 12.13 -38.54 -40.46
C MET A 590 12.84 -39.89 -40.59
N ILE A 591 12.36 -40.90 -39.87
CA ILE A 591 12.97 -42.24 -39.88
C ILE A 591 12.12 -43.24 -40.65
N GLN A 592 12.79 -44.21 -41.29
CA GLN A 592 12.13 -45.32 -41.96
C GLN A 592 11.88 -46.47 -40.97
N TYR A 593 10.64 -46.93 -40.87
CA TYR A 593 10.25 -48.06 -40.03
C TYR A 593 10.58 -49.39 -40.75
N PRO A 594 10.62 -50.54 -40.04
CA PRO A 594 10.86 -51.86 -40.65
C PRO A 594 9.89 -52.25 -41.78
N CYS A 595 8.75 -51.56 -41.89
CA CYS A 595 7.78 -51.68 -42.98
C CYS A 595 8.00 -50.68 -44.14
N LEU A 596 9.21 -50.11 -44.27
CA LEU A 596 9.64 -49.14 -45.30
C LEU A 596 8.93 -47.77 -45.35
N HIS A 597 7.83 -47.59 -44.62
CA HIS A 597 7.21 -46.28 -44.40
C HIS A 597 8.09 -45.33 -43.58
N THR A 598 8.06 -44.03 -43.91
CA THR A 598 8.75 -42.97 -43.16
C THR A 598 7.82 -42.25 -42.18
N HIS A 599 8.25 -42.03 -40.94
CA HIS A 599 7.46 -41.37 -39.89
C HIS A 599 8.30 -40.32 -39.13
N PRO A 600 7.70 -39.20 -38.68
CA PRO A 600 8.35 -38.20 -37.85
C PRO A 600 8.51 -38.66 -36.39
N VAL A 601 9.70 -38.49 -35.81
CA VAL A 601 10.02 -38.86 -34.43
C VAL A 601 10.92 -37.80 -33.77
N GLU A 602 10.66 -37.42 -32.52
CA GLU A 602 11.55 -36.50 -31.77
C GLU A 602 12.93 -37.16 -31.51
N CYS A 603 14.02 -36.43 -31.79
CA CYS A 603 15.41 -36.92 -31.75
C CYS A 603 15.78 -37.74 -30.49
N HIS A 604 15.34 -37.32 -29.30
CA HIS A 604 15.63 -38.06 -28.06
C HIS A 604 15.11 -39.50 -28.05
N MET A 605 14.01 -39.78 -28.75
CA MET A 605 13.41 -41.11 -28.85
C MET A 605 14.24 -42.05 -29.74
N LEU A 606 15.07 -41.53 -30.66
CA LEU A 606 15.88 -42.35 -31.57
C LEU A 606 16.81 -43.32 -30.82
N LYS A 607 17.34 -42.91 -29.66
CA LYS A 607 18.18 -43.77 -28.81
C LYS A 607 17.42 -44.96 -28.19
N ARG A 608 16.08 -44.95 -28.21
CA ARG A 608 15.21 -46.04 -27.74
C ARG A 608 14.79 -46.99 -28.86
N LEU A 609 14.94 -46.59 -30.13
CA LEU A 609 14.53 -47.38 -31.30
C LEU A 609 15.68 -48.29 -31.77
N GLN A 610 16.04 -49.29 -30.96
CA GLN A 610 17.20 -50.15 -31.21
C GLN A 610 16.84 -51.51 -31.84
N SER A 611 15.65 -52.02 -31.57
CA SER A 611 15.13 -53.28 -32.10
C SER A 611 13.84 -53.06 -32.90
N PRO A 612 13.44 -54.00 -33.78
CA PRO A 612 12.17 -53.92 -34.52
C PRO A 612 10.92 -53.89 -33.64
N ALA A 613 11.01 -54.24 -32.35
CA ALA A 613 9.90 -54.20 -31.40
C ALA A 613 9.74 -52.82 -30.72
N ASP A 614 10.76 -51.96 -30.76
CA ASP A 614 10.70 -50.61 -30.18
C ASP A 614 9.98 -49.61 -31.11
N PHE A 615 9.85 -49.95 -32.40
CA PHE A 615 9.15 -49.12 -33.39
C PHE A 615 7.63 -49.14 -33.15
N PRO A 616 6.96 -47.96 -33.10
CA PRO A 616 5.50 -47.88 -33.05
C PRO A 616 4.80 -48.61 -34.20
N ILE A 617 3.52 -48.95 -33.98
CA ILE A 617 2.71 -49.65 -34.97
C ILE A 617 2.41 -48.73 -36.17
N CYS A 618 2.85 -49.14 -37.37
CA CYS A 618 2.56 -48.38 -38.59
C CYS A 618 1.08 -48.49 -38.99
N ASN A 619 0.42 -47.34 -39.12
CA ASN A 619 -1.01 -47.22 -39.45
C ASN A 619 -1.31 -46.78 -40.89
N LEU A 620 -0.28 -46.59 -41.74
CA LEU A 620 -0.46 -46.35 -43.17
C LEU A 620 -0.99 -47.61 -43.88
N LEU A 621 -1.56 -47.43 -45.08
CA LEU A 621 -2.04 -48.54 -45.93
C LEU A 621 -0.87 -49.42 -46.41
N SER A 622 -1.16 -50.66 -46.80
CA SER A 622 -0.20 -51.51 -47.52
C SER A 622 -0.20 -51.19 -49.02
N ASP A 623 0.99 -51.06 -49.62
CA ASP A 623 1.17 -50.80 -51.07
C ASP A 623 0.55 -51.88 -51.97
N LEU A 624 0.34 -53.08 -51.42
CA LEU A 624 -0.30 -54.21 -52.09
C LEU A 624 -1.62 -54.56 -51.39
N PRO A 625 -2.72 -54.78 -52.14
CA PRO A 625 -3.92 -55.40 -51.61
C PRO A 625 -3.72 -56.92 -51.40
N ILE A 626 -4.61 -57.52 -50.62
CA ILE A 626 -4.73 -58.98 -50.45
C ILE A 626 -5.96 -59.46 -51.24
N GLN A 627 -5.83 -60.54 -52.01
CA GLN A 627 -6.95 -61.10 -52.77
C GLN A 627 -7.70 -62.15 -51.95
N TYR A 628 -9.03 -62.06 -51.92
CA TYR A 628 -9.90 -63.07 -51.30
C TYR A 628 -9.90 -64.37 -52.12
N PRO A 629 -9.69 -65.55 -51.50
CA PRO A 629 -9.62 -66.82 -52.24
C PRO A 629 -10.97 -67.22 -52.88
N ASP A 630 -12.07 -67.06 -52.14
CA ASP A 630 -13.42 -67.47 -52.57
C ASP A 630 -14.00 -66.63 -53.72
N CYS A 631 -13.80 -65.30 -53.66
CA CYS A 631 -14.51 -64.34 -54.52
C CYS A 631 -13.58 -63.47 -55.38
N LYS A 632 -12.25 -63.61 -55.26
CA LYS A 632 -11.21 -62.91 -56.06
C LYS A 632 -11.21 -61.38 -55.99
N HIS A 633 -12.06 -60.78 -55.18
CA HIS A 633 -12.03 -59.37 -54.81
C HIS A 633 -10.77 -59.01 -54.00
N TYR A 634 -10.48 -57.71 -53.86
CA TYR A 634 -9.28 -57.19 -53.21
C TYR A 634 -9.58 -56.48 -51.89
N LEU A 635 -8.70 -56.65 -50.90
CA LEU A 635 -8.71 -55.97 -49.61
C LEU A 635 -7.46 -55.09 -49.48
N TYR A 636 -7.67 -53.78 -49.39
CA TYR A 636 -6.65 -52.84 -48.93
C TYR A 636 -6.73 -52.75 -47.40
N CYS A 637 -5.59 -52.81 -46.70
CA CYS A 637 -5.54 -52.86 -45.25
C CYS A 637 -4.37 -52.03 -44.70
N ARG A 638 -4.31 -51.80 -43.38
CA ARG A 638 -3.17 -51.11 -42.76
C ARG A 638 -1.94 -52.03 -42.74
N CYS A 639 -0.75 -51.45 -42.80
CA CYS A 639 0.51 -52.17 -42.98
C CYS A 639 0.76 -53.24 -41.88
N HIS A 640 0.41 -52.95 -40.62
CA HIS A 640 0.48 -53.94 -39.53
C HIS A 640 -0.52 -55.11 -39.68
N GLN A 641 -1.65 -54.89 -40.36
CA GLN A 641 -2.67 -55.91 -40.64
C GLN A 641 -2.25 -56.79 -41.82
N TYR A 642 -1.61 -56.21 -42.84
CA TYR A 642 -1.19 -56.91 -44.06
C TYR A 642 -0.39 -58.18 -43.76
N LYS A 643 0.58 -58.11 -42.84
CA LYS A 643 1.36 -59.29 -42.45
C LYS A 643 0.49 -60.35 -41.76
N LYS A 644 -0.37 -59.96 -40.81
CA LYS A 644 -1.30 -60.88 -40.12
C LYS A 644 -2.24 -61.61 -41.09
N TYR A 645 -2.81 -60.89 -42.06
CA TYR A 645 -3.71 -61.46 -43.07
C TYR A 645 -2.99 -62.33 -44.10
N LYS A 646 -1.75 -61.99 -44.46
CA LYS A 646 -0.90 -62.78 -45.37
C LYS A 646 -0.40 -64.08 -44.73
N ASP A 647 0.04 -64.01 -43.48
CA ASP A 647 0.59 -65.14 -42.72
C ASP A 647 -0.53 -66.04 -42.14
N SER A 648 -1.79 -65.59 -42.12
CA SER A 648 -2.95 -66.36 -41.62
C SER A 648 -4.25 -65.98 -42.34
N PRO A 649 -4.57 -66.60 -43.51
CA PRO A 649 -5.77 -66.28 -44.29
C PRO A 649 -7.10 -66.50 -43.55
N SER A 650 -7.14 -67.36 -42.53
CA SER A 650 -8.29 -67.53 -41.62
C SER A 650 -8.61 -66.28 -40.77
N SER A 651 -7.70 -65.30 -40.73
CA SER A 651 -7.91 -64.01 -40.07
C SER A 651 -8.53 -62.94 -40.99
N LEU A 652 -8.80 -63.24 -42.26
CA LEU A 652 -9.41 -62.30 -43.20
C LEU A 652 -10.84 -61.93 -42.78
N THR A 653 -11.17 -60.65 -42.83
CA THR A 653 -12.54 -60.14 -42.63
C THR A 653 -13.46 -60.57 -43.79
N PRO A 654 -14.79 -60.68 -43.60
CA PRO A 654 -15.70 -61.04 -44.69
C PRO A 654 -15.68 -60.01 -45.84
N CYS A 655 -15.69 -60.48 -47.09
CA CYS A 655 -15.56 -59.61 -48.27
C CYS A 655 -16.74 -58.63 -48.42
N GLN A 656 -16.45 -57.32 -48.36
CA GLN A 656 -17.42 -56.22 -48.37
C GLN A 656 -17.76 -55.66 -49.77
N GLU A 657 -17.37 -56.32 -50.85
CA GLU A 657 -17.73 -55.89 -52.21
C GLU A 657 -19.22 -56.09 -52.50
N ASP A 658 -19.80 -55.21 -53.32
CA ASP A 658 -21.23 -55.23 -53.67
C ASP A 658 -21.51 -56.01 -54.97
N VAL A 659 -22.21 -57.14 -54.83
CA VAL A 659 -22.56 -58.04 -55.94
C VAL A 659 -24.06 -58.01 -56.23
N ALA A 660 -24.44 -58.21 -57.50
CA ALA A 660 -25.85 -58.27 -57.89
C ALA A 660 -26.55 -59.54 -57.35
N TYR A 661 -27.79 -59.36 -56.90
CA TYR A 661 -28.69 -60.40 -56.40
C TYR A 661 -30.13 -60.09 -56.83
N LEU A 662 -30.89 -61.13 -57.19
CA LEU A 662 -32.28 -61.02 -57.64
C LEU A 662 -33.21 -61.76 -56.67
N PRO A 663 -33.81 -61.06 -55.68
CA PRO A 663 -34.71 -61.67 -54.70
C PRO A 663 -36.03 -62.16 -55.31
N PRO A 664 -36.78 -63.05 -54.61
CA PRO A 664 -38.06 -63.60 -55.10
C PRO A 664 -39.14 -62.58 -55.48
N CYS A 665 -39.07 -61.35 -54.97
CA CYS A 665 -39.95 -60.24 -55.35
C CYS A 665 -39.62 -59.60 -56.70
N LYS A 666 -38.57 -60.06 -57.41
CA LYS A 666 -38.11 -59.62 -58.74
C LYS A 666 -37.64 -58.16 -58.86
N HIS A 667 -37.30 -57.51 -57.74
CA HIS A 667 -36.64 -56.21 -57.73
C HIS A 667 -35.13 -56.42 -57.61
N GLU A 668 -34.38 -56.16 -58.68
CA GLU A 668 -32.92 -56.33 -58.70
C GLU A 668 -32.24 -55.44 -57.66
N THR A 669 -31.18 -55.94 -57.01
CA THR A 669 -30.51 -55.22 -55.93
C THR A 669 -29.04 -55.62 -55.79
N LYS A 670 -28.30 -54.85 -54.99
CA LYS A 670 -26.91 -55.16 -54.64
C LYS A 670 -26.84 -55.63 -53.19
N VAL A 671 -26.06 -56.68 -52.95
CA VAL A 671 -25.81 -57.23 -51.61
C VAL A 671 -24.31 -57.43 -51.42
N LYS A 672 -23.85 -57.40 -50.17
CA LYS A 672 -22.45 -57.69 -49.85
C LYS A 672 -22.09 -59.13 -50.23
N CYS A 673 -20.90 -59.33 -50.78
CA CYS A 673 -20.44 -60.59 -51.35
C CYS A 673 -20.58 -61.77 -50.37
N TYR A 674 -20.29 -61.56 -49.08
CA TYR A 674 -20.46 -62.59 -48.05
C TYR A 674 -21.93 -63.01 -47.81
N ASN A 675 -22.90 -62.09 -47.92
CA ASN A 675 -24.32 -62.36 -47.69
C ASN A 675 -25.00 -63.10 -48.85
N LYS A 676 -24.46 -63.04 -50.07
CA LYS A 676 -25.09 -63.64 -51.26
C LYS A 676 -25.37 -65.14 -51.07
N LYS A 677 -24.39 -65.89 -50.55
CA LYS A 677 -24.56 -67.34 -50.26
C LYS A 677 -25.69 -67.60 -49.25
N ALA A 678 -25.88 -66.74 -48.25
CA ALA A 678 -26.91 -66.90 -47.22
C ALA A 678 -28.33 -66.64 -47.76
N TYR A 679 -28.51 -65.59 -48.57
CA TYR A 679 -29.79 -65.30 -49.23
C TYR A 679 -30.14 -66.33 -50.33
N GLU A 680 -29.15 -66.95 -50.95
CA GLU A 680 -29.34 -68.09 -51.88
C GLU A 680 -29.69 -69.39 -51.14
N GLN A 681 -29.32 -69.52 -49.85
CA GLN A 681 -29.64 -70.66 -48.98
C GLN A 681 -30.96 -70.51 -48.20
N GLY A 682 -31.70 -69.41 -48.41
CA GLY A 682 -33.07 -69.23 -47.90
C GLY A 682 -33.24 -68.25 -46.73
N GLU A 683 -32.22 -67.46 -46.37
CA GLU A 683 -32.40 -66.40 -45.38
C GLU A 683 -33.40 -65.31 -45.85
N PRO A 684 -34.17 -64.70 -44.91
CA PRO A 684 -35.28 -63.80 -45.25
C PRO A 684 -34.79 -62.43 -45.76
N PHE A 685 -34.70 -62.29 -47.08
CA PHE A 685 -34.33 -61.02 -47.73
C PHE A 685 -35.45 -59.96 -47.67
N ASN A 686 -35.23 -58.87 -46.92
CA ASN A 686 -36.13 -57.71 -46.89
C ASN A 686 -35.86 -56.75 -48.06
N CYS A 687 -36.71 -56.80 -49.09
CA CYS A 687 -36.56 -55.93 -50.26
C CYS A 687 -36.75 -54.44 -49.93
N CYS A 688 -35.76 -53.64 -50.37
CA CYS A 688 -35.68 -52.18 -50.21
C CYS A 688 -36.43 -51.36 -51.29
N GLU A 689 -37.09 -52.01 -52.25
CA GLU A 689 -37.88 -51.33 -53.28
C GLU A 689 -39.11 -50.64 -52.67
N LYS A 690 -39.50 -49.47 -53.18
CA LYS A 690 -40.50 -48.59 -52.57
C LYS A 690 -41.80 -48.53 -53.38
N LEU A 691 -42.90 -49.01 -52.78
CA LEU A 691 -44.22 -49.05 -53.39
C LEU A 691 -45.14 -48.01 -52.73
N ASN A 692 -45.83 -47.19 -53.55
CA ASN A 692 -46.84 -46.25 -53.07
C ASN A 692 -48.21 -46.94 -53.01
N ILE A 693 -48.82 -46.99 -51.84
CA ILE A 693 -50.10 -47.67 -51.57
C ILE A 693 -51.01 -46.81 -50.70
N LYS A 694 -52.33 -47.04 -50.75
CA LYS A 694 -53.25 -46.47 -49.76
C LYS A 694 -53.22 -47.28 -48.46
N LEU A 695 -53.07 -46.59 -47.35
CA LEU A 695 -53.00 -47.17 -46.01
C LEU A 695 -54.39 -47.62 -45.54
N PRO A 696 -54.56 -48.88 -45.09
CA PRO A 696 -55.88 -49.45 -44.84
C PRO A 696 -56.61 -48.85 -43.63
N ARG A 697 -55.91 -48.27 -42.64
CA ARG A 697 -56.51 -47.64 -41.46
C ARG A 697 -57.04 -46.24 -41.73
N CYS A 698 -56.34 -45.46 -42.57
CA CYS A 698 -56.59 -44.03 -42.75
C CYS A 698 -56.91 -43.57 -44.19
N GLY A 699 -56.72 -44.42 -45.20
CA GLY A 699 -57.01 -44.12 -46.60
C GLY A 699 -55.97 -43.26 -47.33
N HIS A 700 -55.04 -42.61 -46.61
CA HIS A 700 -53.96 -41.81 -47.19
C HIS A 700 -52.98 -42.65 -48.02
N SER A 701 -52.41 -42.06 -49.07
CA SER A 701 -51.33 -42.68 -49.85
C SER A 701 -49.99 -42.56 -49.11
N ALA A 702 -49.22 -43.64 -49.05
CA ALA A 702 -47.90 -43.67 -48.43
C ALA A 702 -46.94 -44.61 -49.20
N THR A 703 -45.69 -44.17 -49.32
CA THR A 703 -44.61 -44.93 -49.94
C THR A 703 -43.91 -45.80 -48.89
N VAL A 704 -44.05 -47.12 -49.01
CA VAL A 704 -43.51 -48.11 -48.07
C VAL A 704 -42.66 -49.15 -48.79
N TYR A 705 -41.75 -49.81 -48.08
CA TYR A 705 -40.94 -50.88 -48.66
C TYR A 705 -41.80 -52.08 -49.11
N CYS A 706 -41.37 -52.78 -50.16
CA CYS A 706 -42.10 -53.90 -50.77
C CYS A 706 -42.53 -54.97 -49.75
N HIS A 707 -41.65 -55.33 -48.81
CA HIS A 707 -41.94 -56.29 -47.76
C HIS A 707 -42.96 -55.78 -46.71
N ILE A 708 -43.10 -54.45 -46.56
CA ILE A 708 -44.14 -53.81 -45.73
C ILE A 708 -45.46 -53.77 -46.50
N ALA A 709 -45.46 -53.42 -47.79
CA ALA A 709 -46.64 -53.45 -48.64
C ALA A 709 -47.28 -54.85 -48.70
N ALA A 710 -46.46 -55.91 -48.70
CA ALA A 710 -46.94 -57.29 -48.62
C ALA A 710 -47.67 -57.59 -47.30
N LYS A 711 -47.15 -57.11 -46.15
CA LYS A 711 -47.81 -57.24 -44.84
C LYS A 711 -49.10 -56.42 -44.76
N LEU A 712 -49.10 -55.21 -45.30
CA LEU A 712 -50.26 -54.30 -45.27
C LEU A 712 -51.47 -54.81 -46.07
N LYS A 713 -51.26 -55.63 -47.11
CA LYS A 713 -52.35 -56.35 -47.80
C LYS A 713 -53.11 -57.35 -46.92
N LEU A 714 -52.58 -57.71 -45.75
CA LEU A 714 -53.19 -58.67 -44.81
C LEU A 714 -53.80 -57.99 -43.57
N TRP A 715 -53.81 -56.65 -43.50
CA TRP A 715 -54.34 -55.88 -42.37
C TRP A 715 -55.86 -56.05 -42.20
N LYS A 716 -56.32 -56.06 -40.94
CA LYS A 716 -57.74 -56.17 -40.57
C LYS A 716 -58.07 -55.21 -39.42
N GLY A 717 -59.14 -54.44 -39.55
CA GLY A 717 -59.60 -53.52 -38.49
C GLY A 717 -60.64 -52.50 -38.98
N LYS A 718 -61.14 -51.66 -38.06
CA LYS A 718 -61.98 -50.49 -38.38
C LYS A 718 -61.11 -49.36 -38.94
N SER A 719 -61.44 -48.83 -40.12
CA SER A 719 -60.79 -47.65 -40.71
C SER A 719 -61.56 -46.37 -40.40
N CYS A 720 -60.93 -45.20 -40.52
CA CYS A 720 -61.65 -43.93 -40.40
C CYS A 720 -62.48 -43.63 -41.65
N LYS A 721 -63.76 -43.29 -41.47
CA LYS A 721 -64.66 -42.92 -42.57
C LYS A 721 -64.33 -41.49 -43.03
N GLY A 722 -64.02 -41.33 -44.31
CA GLY A 722 -63.84 -40.00 -44.93
C GLY A 722 -62.57 -39.22 -44.53
N GLY A 723 -61.59 -39.85 -43.88
CA GLY A 723 -60.36 -39.15 -43.48
C GLY A 723 -60.53 -38.17 -42.31
N VAL A 724 -61.52 -38.44 -41.44
CA VAL A 724 -61.79 -37.69 -40.20
C VAL A 724 -61.68 -38.64 -39.00
N VAL A 725 -61.03 -38.18 -37.93
CA VAL A 725 -60.81 -38.94 -36.69
C VAL A 725 -61.60 -38.29 -35.56
N TYR A 726 -62.24 -39.10 -34.72
CA TYR A 726 -63.09 -38.62 -33.61
C TYR A 726 -62.52 -39.02 -32.25
N GLU A 727 -62.65 -38.13 -31.28
CA GLU A 727 -62.22 -38.32 -29.90
C GLU A 727 -63.03 -39.40 -29.18
N GLY A 728 -62.37 -40.48 -28.75
CA GLY A 728 -63.02 -41.71 -28.25
C GLY A 728 -63.42 -42.72 -29.34
N GLY A 729 -63.00 -42.53 -30.59
CA GLY A 729 -63.33 -43.44 -31.70
C GLY A 729 -62.56 -44.76 -31.69
N GLU A 730 -63.26 -45.89 -31.79
CA GLU A 730 -62.63 -47.21 -31.96
C GLU A 730 -62.09 -47.43 -33.39
N TYR A 731 -60.76 -47.47 -33.52
CA TYR A 731 -60.07 -47.76 -34.79
C TYR A 731 -59.23 -49.03 -34.69
N GLY A 732 -58.98 -49.67 -35.84
CA GLY A 732 -58.17 -50.88 -35.95
C GLY A 732 -56.71 -50.72 -35.50
N PRO A 733 -55.91 -51.80 -35.48
CA PRO A 733 -54.50 -51.74 -35.11
C PRO A 733 -53.72 -50.81 -36.05
N ILE A 734 -52.61 -50.25 -35.56
CA ILE A 734 -51.74 -49.38 -36.36
C ILE A 734 -51.24 -50.17 -37.57
N ASP A 735 -51.42 -49.61 -38.76
CA ASP A 735 -50.98 -50.18 -40.03
C ASP A 735 -49.54 -49.75 -40.35
N THR A 736 -49.29 -48.44 -40.40
CA THR A 736 -47.94 -47.85 -40.39
C THR A 736 -48.00 -46.38 -39.94
N ARG A 737 -46.84 -45.73 -39.82
CA ARG A 737 -46.78 -44.29 -39.50
C ARG A 737 -47.29 -43.46 -40.68
N CYS A 738 -48.25 -42.57 -40.39
CA CYS A 738 -48.80 -41.62 -41.35
C CYS A 738 -48.70 -40.19 -40.79
N ASP A 739 -47.91 -39.33 -41.43
CA ASP A 739 -47.71 -37.92 -41.06
C ASP A 739 -48.56 -36.94 -41.91
N GLN A 740 -49.45 -37.43 -42.79
CA GLN A 740 -50.44 -36.61 -43.50
C GLN A 740 -51.40 -35.93 -42.51
N ILE A 741 -51.84 -34.70 -42.80
CA ILE A 741 -52.77 -33.97 -41.93
C ILE A 741 -54.19 -34.53 -42.08
N THR A 742 -54.90 -34.69 -40.96
CA THR A 742 -56.29 -35.14 -40.88
C THR A 742 -57.06 -34.23 -39.92
N LYS A 743 -58.39 -34.14 -40.07
CA LYS A 743 -59.23 -33.41 -39.12
C LYS A 743 -59.55 -34.32 -37.93
N PHE A 744 -59.22 -33.87 -36.73
CA PHE A 744 -59.57 -34.47 -35.46
C PHE A 744 -60.74 -33.68 -34.85
N ILE A 745 -61.83 -34.36 -34.48
CA ILE A 745 -63.03 -33.73 -33.91
C ILE A 745 -63.19 -34.19 -32.46
N ARG A 746 -63.18 -33.22 -31.54
CA ARG A 746 -63.37 -33.42 -30.10
C ARG A 746 -64.84 -33.59 -29.70
N GLN A 747 -65.07 -34.19 -28.55
CA GLN A 747 -66.40 -34.35 -27.95
C GLN A 747 -67.04 -33.00 -27.56
N CYS A 748 -66.21 -31.97 -27.32
CA CYS A 748 -66.67 -30.58 -27.14
C CYS A 748 -66.97 -29.85 -28.46
N GLY A 749 -66.90 -30.52 -29.62
CA GLY A 749 -67.20 -29.97 -30.94
C GLY A 749 -66.06 -29.20 -31.62
N HIS A 750 -64.97 -28.90 -30.91
CA HIS A 750 -63.78 -28.27 -31.51
C HIS A 750 -63.08 -29.19 -32.50
N ILE A 751 -62.54 -28.60 -33.58
CA ILE A 751 -61.85 -29.30 -34.66
C ILE A 751 -60.37 -28.89 -34.65
N GLU A 752 -59.47 -29.86 -34.53
CA GLU A 752 -58.02 -29.69 -34.64
C GLU A 752 -57.55 -30.29 -35.98
N GLU A 753 -56.64 -29.63 -36.71
CA GLU A 753 -55.98 -30.23 -37.88
C GLU A 753 -54.60 -30.75 -37.47
N LEU A 754 -54.44 -32.08 -37.47
CA LEU A 754 -53.29 -32.76 -36.86
C LEU A 754 -52.68 -33.82 -37.79
N PRO A 755 -51.39 -34.17 -37.62
CA PRO A 755 -50.81 -35.36 -38.23
C PRO A 755 -51.63 -36.62 -37.89
N CYS A 756 -51.87 -37.48 -38.89
CA CYS A 756 -52.78 -38.62 -38.80
C CYS A 756 -52.43 -39.59 -37.66
N LYS A 757 -51.13 -39.83 -37.40
CA LYS A 757 -50.64 -40.60 -36.24
C LYS A 757 -51.07 -40.01 -34.88
N GLU A 758 -51.11 -38.68 -34.75
CA GLU A 758 -51.42 -37.94 -33.52
C GLU A 758 -52.92 -37.86 -33.29
N ALA A 759 -53.71 -37.65 -34.35
CA ALA A 759 -55.17 -37.71 -34.29
C ALA A 759 -55.67 -39.09 -33.79
N PHE A 760 -55.10 -40.19 -34.29
CA PHE A 760 -55.43 -41.53 -33.78
C PHE A 760 -54.91 -41.80 -32.36
N HIS A 761 -53.82 -41.14 -31.94
CA HIS A 761 -53.36 -41.22 -30.56
C HIS A 761 -54.34 -40.52 -29.62
N LYS A 762 -54.69 -39.25 -29.91
CA LYS A 762 -55.70 -38.47 -29.17
C LYS A 762 -57.10 -39.11 -29.18
N ALA A 763 -57.46 -39.82 -30.24
CA ALA A 763 -58.70 -40.61 -30.27
C ALA A 763 -58.72 -41.74 -29.22
N SER A 764 -57.56 -42.31 -28.90
CA SER A 764 -57.39 -43.40 -27.93
C SER A 764 -57.09 -42.88 -26.52
N TYR A 765 -56.41 -41.74 -26.43
CA TYR A 765 -55.95 -41.08 -25.20
C TYR A 765 -56.30 -39.58 -25.27
N PRO A 766 -57.55 -39.18 -24.96
CA PRO A 766 -58.00 -37.80 -25.07
C PRO A 766 -57.31 -36.90 -24.02
N ASP A 767 -56.82 -35.75 -24.48
CA ASP A 767 -56.28 -34.68 -23.63
C ASP A 767 -57.32 -33.57 -23.40
N LYS A 768 -57.12 -32.73 -22.37
CA LYS A 768 -58.03 -31.61 -22.07
C LYS A 768 -58.07 -30.62 -23.24
N CYS A 769 -59.27 -30.15 -23.62
CA CYS A 769 -59.41 -29.15 -24.67
C CYS A 769 -58.97 -27.76 -24.19
N VAL A 770 -57.82 -27.29 -24.68
CA VAL A 770 -57.21 -25.99 -24.34
C VAL A 770 -57.67 -24.82 -25.23
N ALA A 771 -58.64 -25.03 -26.12
CA ALA A 771 -59.21 -23.95 -26.93
C ALA A 771 -59.79 -22.86 -26.03
N LEU A 772 -59.36 -21.61 -26.22
CA LEU A 772 -59.76 -20.48 -25.38
C LEU A 772 -61.17 -19.99 -25.72
N LYS A 773 -61.91 -19.59 -24.69
CA LYS A 773 -63.27 -19.07 -24.79
C LYS A 773 -63.36 -17.76 -24.01
N LEU A 774 -63.94 -16.72 -24.62
CA LEU A 774 -64.16 -15.44 -23.95
C LEU A 774 -65.33 -15.55 -22.97
N MET A 775 -65.06 -15.27 -21.70
CA MET A 775 -66.02 -15.25 -20.59
C MET A 775 -65.85 -13.96 -19.77
N LYS A 776 -66.88 -13.53 -19.04
CA LYS A 776 -66.75 -12.39 -18.11
C LYS A 776 -66.33 -12.88 -16.72
N ASN A 777 -65.29 -12.29 -16.16
CA ASN A 777 -64.85 -12.56 -14.78
C ASN A 777 -65.92 -12.06 -13.79
N PRO A 778 -66.47 -12.92 -12.89
CA PRO A 778 -67.59 -12.54 -12.02
C PRO A 778 -67.24 -11.56 -10.89
N GLU A 779 -65.95 -11.30 -10.61
CA GLU A 779 -65.53 -10.33 -9.59
C GLU A 779 -65.34 -8.88 -10.11
N CYS A 780 -65.26 -8.70 -11.43
CA CYS A 780 -64.98 -7.40 -12.06
C CYS A 780 -65.63 -7.16 -13.43
N GLU A 781 -66.51 -8.06 -13.88
CA GLU A 781 -67.25 -8.06 -15.17
C GLU A 781 -66.43 -7.99 -16.48
N HIS A 782 -65.11 -7.85 -16.38
CA HIS A 782 -64.20 -7.82 -17.50
C HIS A 782 -64.12 -9.16 -18.23
N GLU A 783 -64.11 -9.10 -19.56
CA GLU A 783 -63.84 -10.24 -20.43
C GLU A 783 -62.41 -10.76 -20.25
N VAL A 784 -62.30 -12.07 -20.12
CA VAL A 784 -61.08 -12.86 -19.96
C VAL A 784 -61.17 -14.13 -20.83
N GLU A 785 -60.04 -14.65 -21.26
CA GLU A 785 -59.95 -15.90 -22.03
C GLU A 785 -59.73 -17.08 -21.09
N VAL A 786 -60.63 -18.07 -21.15
CA VAL A 786 -60.65 -19.25 -20.28
C VAL A 786 -60.52 -20.52 -21.13
N PRO A 787 -59.69 -21.52 -20.78
CA PRO A 787 -59.62 -22.79 -21.50
C PRO A 787 -60.97 -23.53 -21.47
N CYS A 788 -61.38 -24.11 -22.60
CA CYS A 788 -62.68 -24.79 -22.73
C CYS A 788 -62.94 -25.89 -21.68
N TYR A 789 -61.88 -26.55 -21.17
CA TYR A 789 -62.05 -27.52 -20.08
C TYR A 789 -62.39 -26.90 -18.71
N GLU A 790 -62.10 -25.62 -18.47
CA GLU A 790 -62.39 -24.89 -17.22
C GLU A 790 -63.74 -24.14 -17.27
N GLU A 791 -64.39 -24.07 -18.43
CA GLU A 791 -65.64 -23.32 -18.66
C GLU A 791 -66.70 -23.56 -17.57
N ARG A 792 -66.98 -24.83 -17.25
CA ARG A 792 -67.98 -25.20 -16.23
C ARG A 792 -67.55 -24.86 -14.80
N GLU A 793 -66.26 -24.86 -14.51
CA GLU A 793 -65.74 -24.45 -13.20
C GLU A 793 -65.83 -22.93 -13.06
N PHE A 794 -65.52 -22.19 -14.13
CA PHE A 794 -65.59 -20.74 -14.18
C PHE A 794 -67.03 -20.20 -14.09
N GLU A 795 -68.01 -20.87 -14.71
CA GLU A 795 -69.44 -20.56 -14.50
C GLU A 795 -69.87 -20.80 -13.04
N ALA A 796 -69.45 -21.92 -12.44
CA ALA A 796 -69.86 -22.33 -11.09
C ALA A 796 -69.27 -21.44 -9.97
N PHE A 797 -68.14 -20.77 -10.21
CA PHE A 797 -67.49 -19.88 -9.24
C PHE A 797 -68.38 -18.68 -8.82
N SER A 798 -69.41 -18.35 -9.60
CA SER A 798 -70.36 -17.26 -9.32
C SER A 798 -71.16 -17.40 -8.00
N PHE A 799 -71.16 -18.57 -7.35
CA PHE A 799 -71.97 -18.86 -6.16
C PHE A 799 -71.22 -19.04 -4.83
N ILE A 800 -69.87 -19.04 -4.80
CA ILE A 800 -69.09 -19.38 -3.59
C ILE A 800 -68.11 -18.27 -3.19
N LYS A 801 -68.48 -17.46 -2.20
CA LYS A 801 -67.55 -16.49 -1.58
C LYS A 801 -66.47 -17.20 -0.77
N GLY A 802 -65.22 -17.16 -1.24
CA GLY A 802 -64.06 -17.52 -0.41
C GLY A 802 -62.81 -17.98 -1.17
N ASN A 803 -62.96 -18.56 -2.36
CA ASN A 803 -61.83 -19.06 -3.15
C ASN A 803 -61.38 -18.01 -4.18
N LYS A 804 -60.06 -17.88 -4.40
CA LYS A 804 -59.52 -17.10 -5.53
C LYS A 804 -59.74 -17.86 -6.85
N LEU A 805 -60.18 -17.14 -7.88
CA LEU A 805 -60.17 -17.63 -9.26
C LEU A 805 -58.74 -17.89 -9.76
N SER A 806 -58.58 -18.88 -10.65
CA SER A 806 -57.31 -19.20 -11.33
C SER A 806 -56.87 -18.11 -12.32
N VAL A 807 -57.83 -17.42 -12.95
CA VAL A 807 -57.61 -16.40 -13.99
C VAL A 807 -57.81 -14.99 -13.42
N SER A 808 -56.71 -14.31 -13.10
CA SER A 808 -56.72 -12.94 -12.58
C SER A 808 -56.93 -11.89 -13.69
N CYS A 809 -57.75 -10.86 -13.42
CA CYS A 809 -58.00 -9.81 -14.40
C CYS A 809 -56.83 -8.81 -14.47
N VAL A 810 -56.18 -8.74 -15.64
CA VAL A 810 -55.03 -7.85 -15.92
C VAL A 810 -55.37 -6.62 -16.78
N LYS A 811 -56.66 -6.23 -16.84
CA LYS A 811 -57.04 -4.90 -17.36
C LYS A 811 -56.57 -3.81 -16.42
N ASP A 812 -56.13 -2.69 -17.01
CA ASP A 812 -55.75 -1.48 -16.30
C ASP A 812 -56.98 -0.71 -15.84
N VAL A 813 -56.99 -0.29 -14.57
CA VAL A 813 -58.04 0.51 -13.94
C VAL A 813 -57.42 1.70 -13.21
N ILE A 814 -58.06 2.86 -13.31
CA ILE A 814 -57.64 4.08 -12.61
C ILE A 814 -58.34 4.12 -11.26
N ILE A 815 -57.56 4.28 -10.19
CA ILE A 815 -58.04 4.43 -8.81
C ILE A 815 -57.50 5.72 -8.21
N LEU A 816 -58.30 6.39 -7.38
CA LEU A 816 -57.80 7.44 -6.51
C LEU A 816 -57.21 6.80 -5.25
N ARG A 817 -56.08 7.31 -4.79
CA ARG A 817 -55.63 7.20 -3.40
C ARG A 817 -56.40 8.19 -2.54
N ASP A 818 -56.45 7.96 -1.22
CA ASP A 818 -57.15 8.85 -0.27
C ASP A 818 -56.56 10.27 -0.23
N CYS A 819 -55.29 10.44 -0.63
CA CYS A 819 -54.66 11.74 -0.86
C CYS A 819 -55.06 12.43 -2.20
N GLY A 820 -56.12 11.97 -2.87
CA GLY A 820 -56.66 12.55 -4.10
C GLY A 820 -55.93 12.18 -5.41
N HIS A 821 -54.70 11.68 -5.32
CA HIS A 821 -53.90 11.31 -6.50
C HIS A 821 -54.52 10.11 -7.24
N LYS A 822 -54.66 10.25 -8.57
CA LYS A 822 -55.08 9.17 -9.48
C LYS A 822 -53.86 8.36 -9.93
N ILE A 823 -53.92 7.04 -9.79
CA ILE A 823 -52.93 6.12 -10.36
C ILE A 823 -53.63 5.01 -11.15
N THR A 824 -52.94 4.46 -12.14
CA THR A 824 -53.40 3.31 -12.93
C THR A 824 -52.74 2.05 -12.41
N VAL A 825 -53.53 1.02 -12.09
CA VAL A 825 -53.05 -0.29 -11.63
C VAL A 825 -53.77 -1.42 -12.37
N LYS A 826 -53.26 -2.65 -12.29
CA LYS A 826 -53.97 -3.84 -12.78
C LYS A 826 -55.15 -4.16 -11.86
N CYS A 827 -56.26 -4.63 -12.44
CA CYS A 827 -57.50 -4.86 -11.71
C CYS A 827 -57.36 -5.85 -10.53
N CYS A 828 -56.45 -6.82 -10.64
CA CYS A 828 -56.07 -7.74 -9.56
C CYS A 828 -55.37 -7.07 -8.35
N ASP A 829 -54.70 -5.93 -8.55
CA ASP A 829 -53.78 -5.33 -7.56
C ASP A 829 -54.43 -4.18 -6.78
N ARG A 830 -55.70 -3.86 -7.04
CA ARG A 830 -56.46 -2.70 -6.53
C ARG A 830 -56.47 -2.52 -5.00
N ASN A 831 -56.11 -3.55 -4.22
CA ASN A 831 -56.15 -3.56 -2.75
C ASN A 831 -54.75 -3.55 -2.09
N LEU A 832 -53.64 -3.42 -2.85
CA LEU A 832 -52.27 -3.65 -2.37
C LEU A 832 -51.42 -2.37 -2.23
N LEU A 833 -52.03 -1.21 -1.99
CA LEU A 833 -51.33 0.08 -1.94
C LEU A 833 -50.87 0.48 -0.53
N SER A 834 -49.63 0.97 -0.45
CA SER A 834 -49.06 1.66 0.70
C SER A 834 -49.33 3.18 0.67
N PRO A 835 -49.09 3.91 1.79
CA PRO A 835 -49.20 5.37 1.86
C PRO A 835 -48.34 6.14 0.84
N CYS A 836 -48.58 7.45 0.74
CA CYS A 836 -47.79 8.37 -0.10
C CYS A 836 -46.69 9.03 0.74
N GLU A 837 -45.46 9.12 0.21
CA GLU A 837 -44.29 9.58 0.97
C GLU A 837 -44.11 11.12 0.97
N ASP A 838 -44.78 11.83 0.07
CA ASP A 838 -44.71 13.30 -0.06
C ASP A 838 -45.62 14.08 0.92
N VAL A 839 -45.42 13.90 2.23
CA VAL A 839 -46.07 14.76 3.26
C VAL A 839 -45.07 15.17 4.35
N GLN A 840 -44.35 16.27 4.09
CA GLN A 840 -43.74 17.11 5.14
C GLN A 840 -44.10 18.57 4.90
N ILE A 841 -44.81 19.18 5.86
CA ILE A 841 -44.54 20.50 6.46
C ILE A 841 -45.59 20.73 7.59
N CYS A 842 -45.14 21.44 8.62
CA CYS A 842 -45.68 21.65 9.97
C CYS A 842 -47.19 21.97 10.15
N GLU A 843 -47.67 21.66 11.38
CA GLU A 843 -48.76 22.34 12.14
C GLU A 843 -50.20 22.34 11.55
N SER A 844 -51.29 22.26 12.32
CA SER A 844 -51.60 21.94 13.73
C SER A 844 -53.15 21.88 13.88
N PRO A 845 -53.74 21.50 15.03
CA PRO A 845 -53.23 20.73 16.17
C PRO A 845 -53.77 19.29 16.23
#